data_AF-A0A6A1QWQ8-F1
#
_entry.id   AF-A0A6A1QWQ8-F1
#
_cell.length_a   1.000
_cell.length_b   1.000
_cell.length_c   1.000
_cell.angle_alpha   90.00
_cell.angle_beta   90.00
_cell.angle_gamma   90.00
#
_symmetry.space_group_name_H-M   'P 1'
#
loop_
_entity.id
_entity.type
_entity.pdbx_description
1 polymer ?
#
loop_
_entity_poly.entity_id
_entity_poly.type
_entity_poly.pdbx_seq_one_letter_code
_entity_poly.pdbx_strand_id
1 'polypeptide(L)'
;MDTDFGCWAYFRSYGRNDGRKIMSAIQNAAAGTAAASFVASQIGNSIAGTFGMGYAKLVVGQAAWAASVGALGEKMANGTATGGDYANVIQKTGDLLLGLGLTIAQVNPWIRGAFTIASGGLFIYDNWDKISDFYDRAKTWVWPRDPIILDLDGDGLETVGLASNVYFDHDDDGVLTRTGWAGKDDALLVWDRNGNGRIDTGAELFGDFTPLPNGTLAPNGFAALAALDSNGDGIIDASDPAFAELKLWRDADQNGATGAGELISLADAGIVSLNLAHTLKNQNLANGNQLTREGSFTRTDGTTSAMGEFNLATDTFNTKFAEQIEVPEALKTLPNMQGAGKVRELRQAATQSDGVASLLAQFQNAATRAEQKALLDPLLSAWADTSGMAKNLDARAQGQYIIQYEAFGNDRRSDHIDSVGFVAAQTAGPLTFEGMTGALSTDIGASYLSAHYRELIDSWNQKLHALEAFNGQYFFNLPTQKSQTSNANWGMTVTTTPGSTQNSGGIAMTYSVPTLKLNFSTAQLDLLQQAYDSLKESVYASLVMQTRLKPYLDQIELVIDNDGIRLDAAALNQKLAEKKATDPENYLADLLDLDRYANGFLSGTNWVGLSDFDNLVETLPQTAGIAALLDEFKVRTLTGGDDNAWLTDKADIVLAGDGKDTLYGNKGNDRLFGQGGDDRIYGGDGDDLISGGAGNDLLYGESGADTYVFGRGYGNDTISDYAENGVQRDTVRLLGLTPADIRVTA
;
A
#
# COMPACT_ATOMS: atom_id res chain seq x y z
N MET A 1 0.72 -1.73 -37.72
CA MET A 1 0.97 -0.27 -37.62
C MET A 1 0.19 0.11 -36.40
N ASP A 2 0.87 -0.05 -35.27
CA ASP A 2 0.24 -0.34 -33.98
C ASP A 2 0.10 0.96 -33.21
N THR A 3 -1.14 1.32 -32.90
CA THR A 3 -1.52 2.47 -32.08
C THR A 3 -1.99 1.96 -30.73
N ASP A 4 -1.05 1.54 -29.89
CA ASP A 4 -1.24 1.19 -28.46
C ASP A 4 -0.31 2.05 -27.59
N PHE A 5 -0.36 3.37 -27.77
CA PHE A 5 0.33 4.33 -26.91
C PHE A 5 -0.69 5.33 -26.38
N GLY A 6 -1.19 5.10 -25.16
CA GLY A 6 -2.18 6.00 -24.54
C GLY A 6 -2.45 5.86 -23.04
N CYS A 7 -2.02 4.77 -22.38
CA CYS A 7 -2.28 4.59 -20.93
C CYS A 7 -1.02 4.49 -20.04
N TRP A 8 0.19 4.69 -20.59
CA TRP A 8 1.45 4.39 -19.88
C TRP A 8 2.39 5.58 -19.65
N ALA A 9 1.94 6.81 -19.92
CA ALA A 9 2.78 8.02 -19.77
C ALA A 9 2.44 8.90 -18.56
N TYR A 10 1.30 8.71 -17.88
CA TYR A 10 0.89 9.58 -16.77
C TYR A 10 1.56 9.22 -15.42
N PHE A 11 2.05 7.98 -15.25
CA PHE A 11 2.72 7.54 -14.02
C PHE A 11 4.26 7.74 -14.01
N ARG A 12 4.83 8.46 -14.98
CA ARG A 12 6.29 8.57 -15.14
C ARG A 12 6.91 9.95 -14.92
N SER A 13 6.15 11.04 -14.73
CA SER A 13 6.72 12.39 -14.77
C SER A 13 6.76 13.19 -13.45
N TYR A 14 6.27 12.68 -12.32
CA TYR A 14 6.56 13.27 -11.00
C TYR A 14 7.17 12.21 -10.09
N GLY A 15 8.46 12.37 -9.77
CA GLY A 15 9.21 11.42 -8.93
C GLY A 15 10.68 11.20 -9.33
N ARG A 16 11.24 11.96 -10.28
CA ARG A 16 12.70 12.02 -10.48
C ARG A 16 13.20 13.42 -10.20
N ASN A 17 14.05 13.50 -9.17
CA ASN A 17 14.78 14.65 -8.62
C ASN A 17 14.06 15.37 -7.48
N ASP A 18 14.23 14.87 -6.24
CA ASP A 18 14.64 15.72 -5.09
C ASP A 18 14.94 15.00 -3.76
N GLY A 19 14.88 13.66 -3.68
CA GLY A 19 15.25 12.93 -2.46
C GLY A 19 16.75 12.91 -2.09
N ARG A 20 17.67 13.26 -3.00
CA ARG A 20 19.14 13.16 -2.75
C ARG A 20 19.78 14.42 -2.15
N LYS A 21 19.09 15.55 -2.06
CA LYS A 21 19.64 16.79 -1.46
C LYS A 21 19.28 17.00 0.01
N ILE A 22 18.29 16.27 0.54
CA ILE A 22 17.87 16.40 1.94
C ILE A 22 18.63 15.41 2.85
N MET A 23 18.98 14.22 2.36
CA MET A 23 19.76 13.23 3.12
C MET A 23 21.24 13.62 3.33
N SER A 24 21.83 14.44 2.45
CA SER A 24 23.20 14.98 2.67
C SER A 24 23.24 16.18 3.63
N ALA A 25 22.08 16.80 3.91
CA ALA A 25 21.97 17.87 4.90
C ALA A 25 21.78 17.32 6.33
N ILE A 26 21.17 16.15 6.47
CA ILE A 26 20.88 15.52 7.77
C ILE A 26 22.10 14.78 8.33
N GLN A 27 22.99 14.25 7.50
CA GLN A 27 24.22 13.57 7.97
C GLN A 27 25.31 14.51 8.53
N ASN A 28 25.21 15.84 8.33
CA ASN A 28 26.20 16.80 8.83
C ASN A 28 25.76 17.59 10.09
N ALA A 29 24.59 17.29 10.66
CA ALA A 29 24.10 17.96 11.89
C ALA A 29 24.54 17.28 13.19
N ALA A 30 25.55 16.40 13.13
CA ALA A 30 26.25 15.88 14.30
C ALA A 30 27.28 16.91 14.84
N ALA A 31 26.79 18.04 15.37
CA ALA A 31 27.58 18.94 16.21
C ALA A 31 26.68 19.62 17.25
N GLY A 32 26.97 19.36 18.53
CA GLY A 32 26.07 19.52 19.67
C GLY A 32 25.78 20.94 20.16
N THR A 33 24.87 20.97 21.15
CA THR A 33 24.51 22.03 22.11
C THR A 33 24.04 23.41 21.61
N ALA A 34 24.34 23.82 20.37
CA ALA A 34 23.87 25.09 19.82
C ALA A 34 22.38 25.06 19.38
N ALA A 35 21.91 23.94 18.83
CA ALA A 35 20.55 23.80 18.30
C ALA A 35 19.46 23.78 19.40
N ALA A 36 19.74 23.16 20.55
CA ALA A 36 18.79 23.12 21.66
C ALA A 36 18.58 24.49 22.33
N SER A 37 19.64 25.31 22.40
CA SER A 37 19.56 26.69 22.90
C SER A 37 18.83 27.60 21.91
N PHE A 38 18.99 27.36 20.60
CA PHE A 38 18.27 28.06 19.54
C PHE A 38 16.76 27.74 19.56
N VAL A 39 16.37 26.47 19.65
CA VAL A 39 14.94 26.08 19.72
C VAL A 39 14.28 26.59 21.00
N ALA A 40 14.98 26.56 22.15
CA ALA A 40 14.48 27.15 23.39
C ALA A 40 14.31 28.68 23.30
N SER A 41 15.19 29.37 22.53
CA SER A 41 15.04 30.80 22.24
C SER A 41 13.87 31.07 21.29
N GLN A 42 13.66 30.25 20.24
CA GLN A 42 12.56 30.44 19.29
C GLN A 42 11.19 30.21 19.93
N ILE A 43 11.07 29.20 20.81
CA ILE A 43 9.83 28.96 21.55
C ILE A 43 9.59 30.06 22.58
N GLY A 44 10.62 30.51 23.30
CA GLY A 44 10.54 31.66 24.20
C GLY A 44 10.13 32.96 23.49
N ASN A 45 10.64 33.18 22.28
CA ASN A 45 10.29 34.30 21.43
C ASN A 45 8.84 34.20 20.90
N SER A 46 8.37 32.98 20.57
CA SER A 46 6.99 32.75 20.14
C SER A 46 5.98 33.01 21.26
N ILE A 47 6.29 32.57 22.49
CA ILE A 47 5.42 32.78 23.66
C ILE A 47 5.39 34.27 24.05
N ALA A 48 6.53 34.96 23.97
CA ALA A 48 6.60 36.42 24.21
C ALA A 48 5.85 37.21 23.12
N GLY A 49 5.89 36.74 21.86
CA GLY A 49 5.19 37.32 20.72
C GLY A 49 3.67 37.13 20.78
N THR A 50 3.19 35.94 21.17
CA THR A 50 1.76 35.62 21.26
C THR A 50 1.02 36.35 22.39
N PHE A 51 1.72 36.77 23.45
CA PHE A 51 1.09 37.40 24.63
C PHE A 51 1.58 38.82 24.98
N GLY A 52 2.51 39.39 24.21
CA GLY A 52 2.91 40.80 24.34
C GLY A 52 3.55 41.19 25.68
N MET A 53 4.42 40.37 26.26
CA MET A 53 5.09 40.63 27.55
C MET A 53 6.62 40.82 27.43
N GLY A 54 7.18 41.73 28.22
CA GLY A 54 8.62 42.05 28.24
C GLY A 54 9.51 40.96 28.85
N TYR A 55 10.63 40.66 28.17
CA TYR A 55 11.59 39.57 28.40
C TYR A 55 12.14 39.38 29.84
N ALA A 56 12.00 40.35 30.74
CA ALA A 56 12.70 40.35 32.04
C ALA A 56 12.10 39.42 33.11
N LYS A 57 10.89 38.88 32.92
CA LYS A 57 10.27 37.92 33.88
C LYS A 57 10.58 36.44 33.58
N LEU A 58 11.32 36.13 32.51
CA LEU A 58 11.42 34.77 31.96
C LEU A 58 12.63 33.93 32.45
N VAL A 59 13.50 34.47 33.32
CA VAL A 59 14.83 33.88 33.55
C VAL A 59 14.83 32.75 34.59
N VAL A 60 13.83 32.64 35.46
CA VAL A 60 13.80 31.61 36.51
C VAL A 60 12.81 30.51 36.15
N GLY A 61 13.25 29.58 35.31
CA GLY A 61 12.47 28.38 34.94
C GLY A 61 12.94 27.71 33.64
N GLN A 62 13.35 28.51 32.65
CA GLN A 62 13.81 28.02 31.34
C GLN A 62 15.04 27.11 31.43
N ALA A 63 16.01 27.42 32.30
CA ALA A 63 17.23 26.62 32.43
C ALA A 63 16.96 25.19 32.94
N ALA A 64 16.05 25.05 33.91
CA ALA A 64 15.69 23.75 34.46
C ALA A 64 14.84 22.91 33.49
N TRP A 65 13.99 23.56 32.69
CA TRP A 65 13.20 22.93 31.64
C TRP A 65 14.08 22.48 30.46
N ALA A 66 14.93 23.37 29.93
CA ALA A 66 15.84 23.08 28.82
C ALA A 66 16.83 21.94 29.17
N ALA A 67 17.31 21.88 30.41
CA ALA A 67 18.14 20.77 30.89
C ALA A 67 17.38 19.42 30.90
N SER A 68 16.07 19.44 31.17
CA SER A 68 15.23 18.24 31.20
C SER A 68 14.93 17.73 29.79
N VAL A 69 14.66 18.65 28.86
CA VAL A 69 14.46 18.34 27.43
C VAL A 69 15.76 17.83 26.79
N GLY A 70 16.90 18.45 27.11
CA GLY A 70 18.21 18.00 26.64
C GLY A 70 18.55 16.59 27.13
N ALA A 71 18.31 16.29 28.40
CA ALA A 71 18.53 14.96 28.96
C ALA A 71 17.59 13.89 28.36
N LEU A 72 16.34 14.25 28.04
CA LEU A 72 15.42 13.36 27.33
C LEU A 72 15.91 13.12 25.89
N GLY A 73 16.36 14.15 25.19
CA GLY A 73 16.92 14.04 23.83
C GLY A 73 18.16 13.13 23.76
N GLU A 74 19.07 13.24 24.73
CA GLU A 74 20.22 12.32 24.86
C GLU A 74 19.78 10.87 25.10
N LYS A 75 18.78 10.64 25.96
CA LYS A 75 18.27 9.31 26.23
C LYS A 75 17.50 8.72 25.05
N MET A 76 16.77 9.55 24.30
CA MET A 76 16.09 9.14 23.06
C MET A 76 17.08 8.77 21.97
N ALA A 77 18.11 9.59 21.77
CA ALA A 77 19.18 9.31 20.80
C ALA A 77 19.91 7.99 21.11
N ASN A 78 19.98 7.62 22.38
CA ASN A 78 20.59 6.38 22.85
C ASN A 78 19.57 5.24 23.09
N GLY A 79 18.28 5.41 22.75
CA GLY A 79 17.25 4.38 22.90
C GLY A 79 16.91 3.96 24.35
N THR A 80 17.26 4.78 25.34
CA THR A 80 17.15 4.46 26.79
C THR A 80 16.11 5.30 27.54
N ALA A 81 15.29 6.08 26.83
CA ALA A 81 14.27 6.92 27.45
C ALA A 81 13.16 6.09 28.10
N THR A 82 12.82 6.40 29.36
CA THR A 82 11.75 5.73 30.11
C THR A 82 10.53 6.63 30.26
N GLY A 83 9.34 6.07 30.51
CA GLY A 83 8.12 6.86 30.76
C GLY A 83 8.25 7.91 31.88
N GLY A 84 9.13 7.67 32.86
CA GLY A 84 9.44 8.64 33.92
C GLY A 84 10.22 9.87 33.43
N ASP A 85 11.01 9.74 32.35
CA ASP A 85 11.77 10.85 31.77
C ASP A 85 10.85 11.83 31.00
N TYR A 86 9.86 11.29 30.28
CA TYR A 86 8.80 12.09 29.64
C TYR A 86 7.94 12.82 30.65
N ALA A 87 7.53 12.13 31.72
CA ALA A 87 6.73 12.72 32.80
C ALA A 87 7.46 13.88 33.48
N ASN A 88 8.79 13.79 33.64
CA ASN A 88 9.62 14.85 34.23
C ASN A 88 9.66 16.11 33.34
N VAL A 89 9.81 15.94 32.02
CA VAL A 89 9.75 17.07 31.06
C VAL A 89 8.36 17.72 31.07
N ILE A 90 7.29 16.93 31.09
CA ILE A 90 5.90 17.43 31.14
C ILE A 90 5.66 18.21 32.42
N GLN A 91 6.10 17.68 33.57
CA GLN A 91 5.94 18.34 34.86
C GLN A 91 6.67 19.69 34.90
N LYS A 92 7.91 19.75 34.42
CA LYS A 92 8.67 21.01 34.36
C LYS A 92 8.14 22.00 33.32
N THR A 93 7.51 21.51 32.26
CA THR A 93 6.80 22.36 31.29
C THR A 93 5.56 22.98 31.94
N GLY A 94 4.81 22.19 32.71
CA GLY A 94 3.69 22.67 33.52
C GLY A 94 4.11 23.71 34.57
N ASP A 95 5.20 23.45 35.31
CA ASP A 95 5.72 24.37 36.33
C ASP A 95 6.21 25.69 35.72
N LEU A 96 6.82 25.65 34.52
CA LEU A 96 7.23 26.84 33.77
C LEU A 96 6.02 27.68 33.36
N LEU A 97 4.96 27.04 32.84
CA LEU A 97 3.74 27.71 32.38
C LEU A 97 2.90 28.28 33.53
N LEU A 98 2.85 27.59 34.67
CA LEU A 98 2.23 28.08 35.91
C LEU A 98 3.03 29.24 36.53
N GLY A 99 4.36 29.20 36.46
CA GLY A 99 5.24 30.30 36.87
C GLY A 99 5.07 31.58 36.05
N LEU A 100 4.51 31.48 34.84
CA LEU A 100 4.16 32.61 33.97
C LEU A 100 2.75 33.17 34.26
N GLY A 101 2.04 32.66 35.27
CA GLY A 101 0.74 33.18 35.72
C GLY A 101 -0.47 32.70 34.92
N LEU A 102 -0.30 31.69 34.06
CA LEU A 102 -1.39 31.07 33.30
C LEU A 102 -2.21 30.13 34.20
N THR A 103 -3.53 30.13 34.05
CA THR A 103 -4.41 29.26 34.86
C THR A 103 -4.44 27.83 34.30
N ILE A 104 -4.63 26.84 35.17
CA ILE A 104 -4.69 25.41 34.79
C ILE A 104 -5.70 25.17 33.64
N ALA A 105 -6.80 25.92 33.58
CA ALA A 105 -7.81 25.81 32.53
C ALA A 105 -7.34 26.28 31.14
N GLN A 106 -6.44 27.27 31.08
CA GLN A 106 -5.87 27.77 29.81
C GLN A 106 -4.77 26.86 29.26
N VAL A 107 -4.13 26.08 30.14
CA VAL A 107 -3.02 25.19 29.80
C VAL A 107 -3.49 23.75 29.53
N ASN A 108 -4.64 23.34 30.10
CA ASN A 108 -5.21 22.00 29.97
C ASN A 108 -5.41 21.54 28.50
N PRO A 109 -5.87 22.38 27.55
CA PRO A 109 -6.02 21.97 26.14
C PRO A 109 -4.69 21.61 25.47
N TRP A 110 -3.61 22.31 25.82
CA TRP A 110 -2.27 22.11 25.26
C TRP A 110 -1.56 20.90 25.88
N ILE A 111 -1.71 20.68 27.19
CA ILE A 111 -1.23 19.47 27.86
C ILE A 111 -2.00 18.24 27.37
N ARG A 112 -3.32 18.35 27.15
CA ARG A 112 -4.12 17.29 26.53
C ARG A 112 -3.70 17.03 25.09
N GLY A 113 -3.42 18.07 24.29
CA GLY A 113 -2.83 17.93 22.95
C GLY A 113 -1.48 17.21 22.96
N ALA A 114 -0.60 17.52 23.91
CA ALA A 114 0.68 16.82 24.08
C ALA A 114 0.52 15.38 24.60
N PHE A 115 -0.54 15.08 25.36
CA PHE A 115 -0.86 13.72 25.83
C PHE A 115 -1.47 12.84 24.72
N THR A 116 -2.25 13.44 23.81
CA THR A 116 -2.76 12.79 22.59
C THR A 116 -1.61 12.42 21.63
N ILE A 117 -0.54 13.22 21.61
CA ILE A 117 0.64 12.95 20.77
C ILE A 117 1.52 11.82 21.35
N ALA A 118 1.44 11.50 22.65
CA ALA A 118 2.36 10.54 23.28
C ALA A 118 1.75 9.16 23.64
N SER A 119 0.43 8.94 23.56
CA SER A 119 -0.13 7.64 24.00
C SER A 119 -1.38 7.13 23.27
N GLY A 120 -1.80 7.75 22.16
CA GLY A 120 -2.84 7.18 21.30
C GLY A 120 -3.48 8.24 20.41
N GLY A 121 -3.11 8.24 19.13
CA GLY A 121 -3.74 9.15 18.16
C GLY A 121 -2.89 9.57 16.97
N LEU A 122 -1.90 8.78 16.54
CA LEU A 122 -1.24 9.00 15.25
C LEU A 122 -1.22 7.69 14.46
N PHE A 123 -2.43 7.19 14.20
CA PHE A 123 -2.66 6.34 13.04
C PHE A 123 -2.75 7.27 11.81
N ILE A 124 -1.83 7.16 10.84
CA ILE A 124 -2.09 6.67 9.47
C ILE A 124 -3.21 7.51 8.80
N TYR A 125 -2.96 8.46 7.89
CA TYR A 125 -2.85 8.29 6.43
C TYR A 125 -2.27 9.56 5.78
N ASP A 126 -1.03 9.52 5.28
CA ASP A 126 -0.88 9.96 3.87
C ASP A 126 -1.17 8.69 3.03
N ASN A 127 -1.10 8.66 1.68
CA ASN A 127 -0.44 7.58 0.90
C ASN A 127 -1.04 7.10 -0.43
N TRP A 128 -0.26 7.30 -1.47
CA TRP A 128 0.06 6.22 -2.40
C TRP A 128 1.41 5.57 -2.02
N ASP A 129 2.35 6.35 -1.48
CA ASP A 129 3.70 5.88 -1.08
C ASP A 129 3.79 5.16 0.27
N LYS A 130 2.92 5.44 1.24
CA LYS A 130 2.80 4.64 2.48
C LYS A 130 1.61 3.62 2.52
N ILE A 131 0.83 3.42 1.43
CA ILE A 131 -0.07 2.26 1.27
C ILE A 131 0.84 1.07 1.01
N SER A 132 1.90 1.32 0.23
CA SER A 132 3.18 0.60 0.32
C SER A 132 3.66 0.55 1.78
N ASP A 133 4.14 1.58 2.48
CA ASP A 133 4.67 1.38 3.86
C ASP A 133 3.73 0.73 4.91
N PHE A 134 2.39 0.86 4.86
CA PHE A 134 1.50 0.22 5.84
C PHE A 134 1.31 -1.27 5.55
N TYR A 135 1.33 -1.63 4.28
CA TYR A 135 1.42 -2.99 3.78
C TYR A 135 2.84 -3.53 3.91
N ASP A 136 3.88 -2.75 3.63
CA ASP A 136 5.29 -3.08 3.74
C ASP A 136 5.66 -3.29 5.20
N ARG A 137 5.16 -2.47 6.14
CA ARG A 137 5.28 -2.71 7.60
C ARG A 137 4.52 -3.95 8.07
N ALA A 138 3.49 -4.39 7.36
CA ALA A 138 2.82 -5.68 7.57
C ALA A 138 3.59 -6.86 6.91
N LYS A 139 4.38 -6.56 5.87
CA LYS A 139 5.13 -7.49 5.02
C LYS A 139 6.63 -7.58 5.28
N THR A 140 7.23 -6.79 6.17
CA THR A 140 8.70 -6.59 6.23
C THR A 140 9.54 -7.84 6.55
N TRP A 141 8.96 -9.03 6.48
CA TRP A 141 9.69 -10.26 6.31
C TRP A 141 9.22 -10.98 5.04
N VAL A 142 10.06 -10.93 4.00
CA VAL A 142 9.99 -11.77 2.81
C VAL A 142 10.70 -13.08 3.13
N TRP A 143 10.24 -14.20 2.57
CA TRP A 143 11.00 -15.45 2.67
C TRP A 143 12.42 -15.22 2.14
N PRO A 144 13.48 -15.62 2.89
CA PRO A 144 14.85 -15.43 2.45
C PRO A 144 15.08 -16.10 1.11
N ARG A 145 15.01 -15.33 0.02
CA ARG A 145 15.34 -15.83 -1.31
C ARG A 145 16.84 -15.70 -1.38
N ASP A 146 17.50 -16.80 -1.02
CA ASP A 146 18.88 -16.82 -0.57
C ASP A 146 19.86 -17.32 -1.63
N PRO A 147 20.02 -16.72 -2.83
CA PRO A 147 21.06 -17.19 -3.72
C PRO A 147 22.44 -16.92 -3.14
N ILE A 148 23.39 -17.75 -3.55
CA ILE A 148 24.80 -17.48 -3.35
C ILE A 148 25.32 -16.62 -4.51
N ILE A 149 25.91 -15.47 -4.18
CA ILE A 149 26.58 -14.56 -5.10
C ILE A 149 28.09 -14.66 -4.89
N LEU A 150 28.87 -14.68 -5.97
CA LEU A 150 30.32 -14.69 -5.95
C LEU A 150 30.86 -13.33 -6.43
N ASP A 151 31.79 -12.79 -5.64
CA ASP A 151 32.57 -11.60 -5.95
C ASP A 151 33.62 -11.95 -7.01
N LEU A 152 33.38 -11.54 -8.27
CA LEU A 152 34.24 -11.97 -9.38
C LEU A 152 35.45 -11.08 -9.61
N ASP A 153 35.35 -9.78 -9.35
CA ASP A 153 36.41 -8.81 -9.63
C ASP A 153 37.25 -8.42 -8.40
N GLY A 154 36.85 -8.85 -7.20
CA GLY A 154 37.60 -8.71 -5.97
C GLY A 154 37.37 -7.40 -5.24
N ASP A 155 36.34 -6.61 -5.61
CA ASP A 155 36.05 -5.31 -4.98
C ASP A 155 34.96 -5.38 -3.89
N GLY A 156 34.29 -6.53 -3.77
CA GLY A 156 33.29 -6.84 -2.77
C GLY A 156 32.08 -7.52 -3.38
N LEU A 157 31.12 -7.93 -2.54
CA LEU A 157 29.85 -8.46 -3.02
C LEU A 157 28.87 -7.32 -3.29
N GLU A 158 28.44 -7.17 -4.54
CA GLU A 158 27.56 -6.12 -5.01
C GLU A 158 26.16 -6.63 -5.36
N THR A 159 25.16 -5.79 -5.12
CA THR A 159 23.77 -6.10 -5.50
C THR A 159 23.03 -4.85 -5.99
N VAL A 160 21.95 -5.07 -6.74
CA VAL A 160 20.98 -4.03 -7.12
C VAL A 160 19.64 -4.28 -6.42
N GLY A 161 18.91 -3.21 -6.11
CA GLY A 161 17.58 -3.31 -5.48
C GLY A 161 16.46 -3.40 -6.52
N LEU A 162 15.21 -3.31 -6.05
CA LEU A 162 13.99 -3.41 -6.88
C LEU A 162 13.93 -2.41 -8.05
N ALA A 163 14.64 -1.28 -7.95
CA ALA A 163 14.71 -0.26 -9.00
C ALA A 163 15.30 -0.79 -10.33
N SER A 164 16.02 -1.92 -10.30
CA SER A 164 16.54 -2.61 -11.48
C SER A 164 15.45 -3.26 -12.34
N ASN A 165 14.25 -3.49 -11.80
CA ASN A 165 13.12 -4.16 -12.48
C ASN A 165 13.43 -5.58 -12.97
N VAL A 166 14.25 -6.32 -12.23
CA VAL A 166 14.50 -7.75 -12.46
C VAL A 166 13.29 -8.57 -11.97
N TYR A 167 12.90 -9.59 -12.73
CA TYR A 167 11.80 -10.50 -12.38
C TYR A 167 12.29 -11.94 -12.48
N PHE A 168 12.11 -12.73 -11.43
CA PHE A 168 12.52 -14.13 -11.40
C PHE A 168 11.53 -14.98 -10.59
N ASP A 169 11.34 -16.23 -10.97
CA ASP A 169 10.54 -17.20 -10.23
C ASP A 169 11.44 -17.87 -9.18
N HIS A 170 11.35 -17.42 -7.94
CA HIS A 170 12.22 -17.90 -6.88
C HIS A 170 11.72 -19.19 -6.22
N ASP A 171 10.49 -19.62 -6.49
CA ASP A 171 9.84 -20.73 -5.79
C ASP A 171 9.24 -21.80 -6.70
N ASP A 172 9.51 -21.70 -8.01
CA ASP A 172 9.03 -22.63 -9.05
C ASP A 172 7.50 -22.74 -9.05
N ASP A 173 6.83 -21.59 -8.91
CA ASP A 173 5.37 -21.47 -8.89
C ASP A 173 4.77 -20.87 -10.17
N GLY A 174 5.63 -20.51 -11.13
CA GLY A 174 5.28 -19.89 -12.41
C GLY A 174 5.09 -18.36 -12.35
N VAL A 175 5.32 -17.74 -11.19
CA VAL A 175 5.15 -16.31 -10.93
C VAL A 175 6.51 -15.63 -10.76
N LEU A 176 6.91 -14.90 -11.80
CA LEU A 176 8.09 -14.05 -11.78
C LEU A 176 7.84 -12.86 -10.86
N THR A 177 8.47 -12.84 -9.70
CA THR A 177 8.34 -11.75 -8.72
C THR A 177 9.43 -10.71 -8.97
N ARG A 178 9.08 -9.42 -8.89
CA ARG A 178 10.09 -8.36 -8.95
C ARG A 178 11.03 -8.47 -7.76
N THR A 179 12.33 -8.44 -8.02
CA THR A 179 13.35 -8.80 -7.03
C THR A 179 14.59 -7.89 -7.14
N GLY A 180 15.33 -7.76 -6.04
CA GLY A 180 16.71 -7.32 -6.06
C GLY A 180 17.59 -8.39 -6.71
N TRP A 181 18.82 -8.06 -7.08
CA TRP A 181 19.63 -8.97 -7.90
C TRP A 181 21.13 -8.81 -7.64
N ALA A 182 21.94 -9.72 -8.19
CA ALA A 182 23.39 -9.59 -8.19
C ALA A 182 23.83 -8.34 -8.98
N GLY A 183 24.94 -7.73 -8.57
CA GLY A 183 25.61 -6.70 -9.35
C GLY A 183 26.03 -7.24 -10.72
N LYS A 184 26.15 -6.36 -11.72
CA LYS A 184 26.52 -6.74 -13.10
C LYS A 184 27.93 -7.33 -13.22
N ASP A 185 28.80 -7.01 -12.26
CA ASP A 185 30.19 -7.44 -12.26
C ASP A 185 30.39 -8.74 -11.42
N ASP A 186 29.38 -9.11 -10.64
CA ASP A 186 29.27 -10.35 -9.85
C ASP A 186 28.39 -11.41 -10.53
N ALA A 187 28.33 -12.61 -9.95
CA ALA A 187 27.50 -13.69 -10.49
C ALA A 187 26.79 -14.54 -9.43
N LEU A 188 25.60 -15.01 -9.79
CA LEU A 188 24.85 -16.02 -9.03
C LEU A 188 25.47 -17.39 -9.25
N LEU A 189 25.61 -18.18 -8.18
CA LEU A 189 25.92 -19.60 -8.29
C LEU A 189 24.65 -20.38 -8.63
N VAL A 190 24.71 -21.19 -9.68
CA VAL A 190 23.53 -21.84 -10.25
C VAL A 190 23.83 -23.29 -10.66
N TRP A 191 22.77 -24.11 -10.74
CA TRP A 191 22.80 -25.47 -11.25
C TRP A 191 21.55 -25.73 -12.10
N ASP A 192 21.75 -25.90 -13.40
CA ASP A 192 20.72 -26.30 -14.37
C ASP A 192 20.34 -27.77 -14.11
N ARG A 193 19.31 -27.97 -13.29
CA ARG A 193 18.94 -29.30 -12.77
C ARG A 193 18.05 -30.06 -13.75
N ASN A 194 17.31 -29.34 -14.58
CA ASN A 194 16.40 -29.92 -15.55
C ASN A 194 17.09 -30.16 -16.93
N GLY A 195 18.30 -29.63 -17.12
CA GLY A 195 19.12 -29.80 -18.31
C GLY A 195 18.61 -29.03 -19.52
N ASN A 196 17.80 -27.98 -19.31
CA ASN A 196 17.17 -27.21 -20.39
C ASN A 196 18.10 -26.12 -20.96
N GLY A 197 19.29 -25.93 -20.36
CA GLY A 197 20.29 -24.95 -20.77
C GLY A 197 19.99 -23.52 -20.33
N ARG A 198 19.02 -23.33 -19.44
CA ARG A 198 18.59 -22.06 -18.85
C ARG A 198 18.55 -22.21 -17.34
N ILE A 199 18.56 -21.07 -16.67
CA ILE A 199 18.21 -20.96 -15.25
C ILE A 199 16.93 -20.15 -15.24
N ASP A 200 15.82 -20.79 -14.87
CA ASP A 200 14.49 -20.20 -14.95
C ASP A 200 13.69 -20.27 -13.64
N THR A 201 14.13 -21.07 -12.66
CA THR A 201 13.46 -21.16 -11.36
C THR A 201 14.43 -21.17 -10.17
N GLY A 202 13.92 -20.87 -8.98
CA GLY A 202 14.70 -20.87 -7.75
C GLY A 202 15.22 -22.25 -7.33
N ALA A 203 14.65 -23.33 -7.87
CA ALA A 203 15.17 -24.69 -7.68
C ALA A 203 16.59 -24.85 -8.26
N GLU A 204 16.94 -24.01 -9.23
CA GLU A 204 18.23 -23.98 -9.93
C GLU A 204 19.22 -22.96 -9.34
N LEU A 205 18.76 -22.15 -8.38
CA LEU A 205 19.61 -21.32 -7.54
C LEU A 205 20.03 -22.09 -6.28
N PHE A 206 21.14 -21.70 -5.66
CA PHE A 206 21.57 -22.21 -4.36
C PHE A 206 21.00 -21.35 -3.24
N GLY A 207 19.92 -21.80 -2.60
CA GLY A 207 19.20 -21.12 -1.52
C GLY A 207 18.29 -22.08 -0.73
N ASP A 208 17.27 -21.54 -0.09
CA ASP A 208 16.29 -22.30 0.72
C ASP A 208 15.24 -23.05 -0.11
N PHE A 209 15.09 -22.71 -1.39
CA PHE A 209 14.28 -23.42 -2.39
C PHE A 209 15.04 -24.52 -3.14
N THR A 210 16.32 -24.71 -2.85
CA THR A 210 17.09 -25.77 -3.50
C THR A 210 16.61 -27.14 -3.01
N PRO A 211 16.19 -28.05 -3.92
CA PRO A 211 15.80 -29.39 -3.54
C PRO A 211 17.02 -30.24 -3.16
N LEU A 212 16.96 -30.87 -1.99
CA LEU A 212 17.95 -31.83 -1.52
C LEU A 212 17.62 -33.25 -2.02
N PRO A 213 18.62 -34.15 -2.09
CA PRO A 213 18.42 -35.53 -2.56
C PRO A 213 17.35 -36.35 -1.79
N ASN A 214 17.04 -35.95 -0.55
CA ASN A 214 16.04 -36.58 0.30
C ASN A 214 14.59 -36.10 0.03
N GLY A 215 14.39 -35.23 -0.97
CA GLY A 215 13.09 -34.66 -1.32
C GLY A 215 12.64 -33.50 -0.42
N THR A 216 13.49 -33.04 0.50
CA THR A 216 13.24 -31.84 1.31
C THR A 216 13.96 -30.63 0.72
N LEU A 217 13.54 -29.43 1.09
CA LEU A 217 14.22 -28.19 0.71
C LEU A 217 15.38 -27.87 1.66
N ALA A 218 16.45 -27.30 1.12
CA ALA A 218 17.61 -26.91 1.91
C ALA A 218 17.25 -25.88 2.99
N PRO A 219 17.97 -25.85 4.13
CA PRO A 219 17.75 -24.82 5.14
C PRO A 219 18.38 -23.47 4.76
N ASN A 220 19.31 -23.43 3.80
CA ASN A 220 19.96 -22.24 3.22
C ASN A 220 20.90 -22.66 2.07
N GLY A 221 21.44 -21.69 1.32
CA GLY A 221 22.30 -21.94 0.16
C GLY A 221 23.59 -22.69 0.49
N PHE A 222 24.26 -22.37 1.61
CA PHE A 222 25.49 -23.07 2.02
C PHE A 222 25.21 -24.54 2.39
N ALA A 223 24.07 -24.83 2.99
CA ALA A 223 23.65 -26.21 3.27
C ALA A 223 23.27 -26.97 1.99
N ALA A 224 22.72 -26.26 0.98
CA ALA A 224 22.50 -26.84 -0.35
C ALA A 224 23.83 -27.20 -1.03
N LEU A 225 24.86 -26.36 -0.93
CA LEU A 225 26.20 -26.68 -1.41
C LEU A 225 26.84 -27.83 -0.63
N ALA A 226 26.72 -27.84 0.70
CA ALA A 226 27.30 -28.90 1.52
C ALA A 226 26.71 -30.30 1.21
N ALA A 227 25.51 -30.36 0.63
CA ALA A 227 24.93 -31.62 0.17
C ALA A 227 25.61 -32.18 -1.09
N LEU A 228 26.46 -31.39 -1.76
CA LEU A 228 27.22 -31.77 -2.96
C LEU A 228 28.65 -32.23 -2.64
N ASP A 229 29.11 -32.01 -1.41
CA ASP A 229 30.43 -32.46 -0.93
C ASP A 229 30.41 -33.99 -0.76
N SER A 230 30.99 -34.67 -1.73
CA SER A 230 30.95 -36.13 -1.85
C SER A 230 32.01 -36.83 -1.02
N ASN A 231 33.13 -36.14 -0.75
CA ASN A 231 34.28 -36.68 -0.04
C ASN A 231 34.34 -36.23 1.44
N GLY A 232 33.53 -35.23 1.82
CA GLY A 232 33.35 -34.70 3.16
C GLY A 232 34.52 -33.83 3.66
N ASP A 233 35.28 -33.20 2.75
CA ASP A 233 36.46 -32.40 3.11
C ASP A 233 36.14 -30.93 3.40
N GLY A 234 34.88 -30.52 3.23
CA GLY A 234 34.41 -29.16 3.53
C GLY A 234 34.63 -28.16 2.40
N ILE A 235 35.09 -28.61 1.22
CA ILE A 235 35.19 -27.80 0.01
C ILE A 235 34.43 -28.48 -1.14
N ILE A 236 33.97 -27.71 -2.12
CA ILE A 236 33.45 -28.24 -3.37
C ILE A 236 34.51 -27.99 -4.43
N ASP A 237 35.16 -29.05 -4.92
CA ASP A 237 36.24 -28.98 -5.89
C ASP A 237 36.18 -30.09 -6.95
N ALA A 238 37.21 -30.22 -7.79
CA ALA A 238 37.25 -31.23 -8.87
C ALA A 238 37.17 -32.69 -8.38
N SER A 239 37.31 -32.95 -7.08
CA SER A 239 37.10 -34.25 -6.45
C SER A 239 35.61 -34.57 -6.28
N ASP A 240 34.74 -33.56 -6.37
CA ASP A 240 33.29 -33.70 -6.32
C ASP A 240 32.68 -33.74 -7.72
N PRO A 241 31.90 -34.79 -8.06
CA PRO A 241 31.27 -34.89 -9.37
C PRO A 241 30.40 -33.68 -9.74
N ALA A 242 29.75 -33.07 -8.75
CA ALA A 242 28.87 -31.93 -8.94
C ALA A 242 29.61 -30.66 -9.37
N PHE A 243 30.90 -30.50 -9.03
CA PHE A 243 31.66 -29.28 -9.34
C PHE A 243 31.69 -28.96 -10.84
N ALA A 244 31.72 -29.98 -11.70
CA ALA A 244 31.69 -29.81 -13.16
C ALA A 244 30.34 -29.36 -13.72
N GLU A 245 29.26 -29.52 -12.96
CA GLU A 245 27.90 -29.15 -13.36
C GLU A 245 27.51 -27.73 -12.92
N LEU A 246 28.18 -27.22 -11.88
CA LEU A 246 27.95 -25.87 -11.37
C LEU A 246 28.38 -24.81 -12.37
N LYS A 247 27.56 -23.76 -12.46
CA LYS A 247 27.83 -22.59 -13.32
C LYS A 247 27.67 -21.31 -12.51
N LEU A 248 28.17 -20.24 -13.09
CA LEU A 248 27.93 -18.87 -12.67
C LEU A 248 27.01 -18.21 -13.68
N TRP A 249 25.98 -17.53 -13.18
CA TRP A 249 25.13 -16.67 -13.99
C TRP A 249 25.47 -15.21 -13.73
N ARG A 250 26.11 -14.60 -14.72
CA ARG A 250 26.34 -13.15 -14.76
C ARG A 250 25.31 -12.53 -15.69
N ASP A 251 24.20 -12.08 -15.09
CA ASP A 251 23.11 -11.38 -15.77
C ASP A 251 23.57 -9.96 -16.15
N ALA A 252 24.03 -9.80 -17.39
CA ALA A 252 24.71 -8.58 -17.83
C ALA A 252 23.72 -7.47 -18.19
N ASP A 253 22.51 -7.83 -18.62
CA ASP A 253 21.45 -6.88 -18.96
C ASP A 253 20.41 -6.69 -17.84
N GLN A 254 20.55 -7.44 -16.74
CA GLN A 254 19.75 -7.36 -15.52
C GLN A 254 18.26 -7.58 -15.81
N ASN A 255 17.96 -8.56 -16.65
CA ASN A 255 16.60 -8.86 -17.04
C ASN A 255 15.99 -10.06 -16.27
N GLY A 256 16.79 -10.80 -15.49
CA GLY A 256 16.36 -11.97 -14.72
C GLY A 256 16.10 -13.22 -15.57
N ALA A 257 16.61 -13.28 -16.80
CA ALA A 257 16.49 -14.41 -17.70
C ALA A 257 17.83 -14.74 -18.36
N THR A 258 18.23 -16.01 -18.31
CA THR A 258 19.50 -16.46 -18.89
C THR A 258 19.60 -16.21 -20.40
N GLY A 259 20.52 -15.33 -20.77
CA GLY A 259 20.89 -15.01 -22.14
C GLY A 259 22.08 -15.82 -22.68
N ALA A 260 22.36 -15.66 -23.98
CA ALA A 260 23.52 -16.29 -24.60
C ALA A 260 24.83 -15.69 -24.05
N GLY A 261 25.67 -16.53 -23.46
CA GLY A 261 26.97 -16.13 -22.90
C GLY A 261 26.93 -15.63 -21.45
N GLU A 262 25.79 -15.68 -20.79
CA GLU A 262 25.65 -15.28 -19.38
C GLU A 262 25.96 -16.40 -18.39
N LEU A 263 25.90 -17.66 -18.84
CA LEU A 263 26.29 -18.82 -18.07
C LEU A 263 27.75 -19.17 -18.34
N ILE A 264 28.56 -19.14 -17.28
CA ILE A 264 30.01 -19.37 -17.30
C ILE A 264 30.31 -20.57 -16.40
N SER A 265 31.18 -21.50 -16.83
CA SER A 265 31.61 -22.59 -15.95
C SER A 265 32.52 -22.06 -14.84
N LEU A 266 32.57 -22.74 -13.69
CA LEU A 266 33.51 -22.37 -12.60
C LEU A 266 34.97 -22.35 -13.10
N ALA A 267 35.33 -23.31 -13.96
CA ALA A 267 36.66 -23.39 -14.55
C ALA A 267 36.99 -22.20 -15.47
N ASP A 268 36.05 -21.78 -16.33
CA ASP A 268 36.23 -20.63 -17.22
C ASP A 268 36.28 -19.30 -16.45
N ALA A 269 35.63 -19.25 -15.28
CA ALA A 269 35.73 -18.13 -14.34
C ALA A 269 37.01 -18.16 -13.48
N GLY A 270 37.87 -19.16 -13.65
CA GLY A 270 39.12 -19.30 -12.90
C GLY A 270 38.94 -19.71 -11.44
N ILE A 271 37.86 -20.43 -11.13
CA ILE A 271 37.55 -20.94 -9.78
C ILE A 271 37.98 -22.41 -9.66
N VAL A 272 38.69 -22.72 -8.58
CA VAL A 272 39.22 -24.07 -8.30
C VAL A 272 38.44 -24.77 -7.19
N SER A 273 37.98 -24.04 -6.18
CA SER A 273 37.18 -24.60 -5.09
C SER A 273 36.26 -23.59 -4.44
N LEU A 274 35.13 -24.05 -3.92
CA LEU A 274 34.20 -23.28 -3.09
C LEU A 274 34.31 -23.76 -1.64
N ASN A 275 34.49 -22.86 -0.67
CA ASN A 275 34.64 -23.23 0.74
C ASN A 275 33.31 -23.22 1.47
N LEU A 276 32.92 -24.34 2.09
CA LEU A 276 31.64 -24.45 2.81
C LEU A 276 31.64 -23.73 4.17
N ALA A 277 32.83 -23.41 4.71
CA ALA A 277 32.95 -22.62 5.92
C ALA A 277 32.49 -21.18 5.68
N HIS A 278 31.59 -20.71 6.54
CA HIS A 278 30.97 -19.39 6.42
C HIS A 278 30.72 -18.75 7.79
N THR A 279 30.50 -17.44 7.76
CA THR A 279 30.18 -16.63 8.93
C THR A 279 28.81 -15.98 8.75
N LEU A 280 28.02 -15.90 9.82
CA LEU A 280 26.78 -15.12 9.84
C LEU A 280 27.14 -13.63 9.85
N LYS A 281 26.60 -12.88 8.88
CA LYS A 281 26.77 -11.42 8.77
C LYS A 281 25.49 -10.68 9.13
N ASN A 282 24.34 -11.11 8.61
CA ASN A 282 23.03 -10.45 8.75
C ASN A 282 23.10 -8.93 8.50
N GLN A 283 23.83 -8.54 7.45
CA GLN A 283 24.10 -7.15 7.10
C GLN A 283 23.08 -6.64 6.09
N ASN A 284 22.27 -5.66 6.48
CA ASN A 284 21.36 -4.98 5.55
C ASN A 284 22.13 -4.02 4.63
N LEU A 285 21.81 -4.06 3.34
CA LEU A 285 22.35 -3.18 2.31
C LEU A 285 21.36 -2.04 2.01
N ALA A 286 21.89 -0.91 1.52
CA ALA A 286 21.10 0.30 1.27
C ALA A 286 20.02 0.14 0.17
N ASN A 287 20.13 -0.89 -0.65
CA ASN A 287 19.22 -1.21 -1.75
C ASN A 287 18.10 -2.19 -1.35
N GLY A 288 18.00 -2.55 -0.06
CA GLY A 288 16.96 -3.44 0.49
C GLY A 288 17.35 -4.92 0.56
N ASN A 289 18.48 -5.31 -0.03
CA ASN A 289 19.00 -6.67 0.08
C ASN A 289 19.73 -6.87 1.41
N GLN A 290 19.93 -8.12 1.84
CA GLN A 290 20.66 -8.45 3.06
C GLN A 290 21.68 -9.54 2.80
N LEU A 291 22.95 -9.30 3.18
CA LEU A 291 23.98 -10.34 3.22
C LEU A 291 23.83 -11.14 4.51
N THR A 292 23.32 -12.36 4.40
CA THR A 292 23.01 -13.24 5.54
C THR A 292 24.26 -13.97 6.02
N ARG A 293 25.01 -14.57 5.09
CA ARG A 293 26.25 -15.31 5.37
C ARG A 293 27.32 -14.97 4.37
N GLU A 294 28.57 -15.04 4.80
CA GLU A 294 29.73 -14.84 3.94
C GLU A 294 30.73 -15.98 4.13
N GLY A 295 31.10 -16.60 3.01
CA GLY A 295 32.15 -17.60 2.88
C GLY A 295 33.19 -17.15 1.85
N SER A 296 33.90 -18.10 1.25
CA SER A 296 34.96 -17.79 0.28
C SER A 296 35.11 -18.86 -0.80
N PHE A 297 35.76 -18.49 -1.90
CA PHE A 297 36.19 -19.42 -2.93
C PHE A 297 37.66 -19.16 -3.33
N THR A 298 38.31 -20.17 -3.89
CA THR A 298 39.72 -20.11 -4.29
C THR A 298 39.85 -20.00 -5.81
N ARG A 299 40.67 -19.06 -6.28
CA ARG A 299 40.99 -18.88 -7.70
C ARG A 299 42.20 -19.70 -8.14
N THR A 300 42.37 -19.84 -9.46
CA THR A 300 43.50 -20.56 -10.08
C THR A 300 44.88 -19.99 -9.73
N ASP A 301 44.96 -18.72 -9.33
CA ASP A 301 46.20 -18.07 -8.88
C ASP A 301 46.48 -18.28 -7.38
N GLY A 302 45.61 -19.01 -6.67
CA GLY A 302 45.71 -19.30 -5.24
C GLY A 302 45.15 -18.19 -4.34
N THR A 303 44.61 -17.10 -4.90
CA THR A 303 43.92 -16.07 -4.12
C THR A 303 42.53 -16.53 -3.71
N THR A 304 41.98 -15.91 -2.65
CA THR A 304 40.63 -16.17 -2.16
C THR A 304 39.76 -14.93 -2.36
N SER A 305 38.53 -15.10 -2.85
CA SER A 305 37.48 -14.05 -2.87
C SER A 305 36.28 -14.42 -2.02
N ALA A 306 35.41 -13.43 -1.81
CA ALA A 306 34.18 -13.60 -1.07
C ALA A 306 33.11 -14.33 -1.91
N MET A 307 32.29 -15.12 -1.24
CA MET A 307 30.98 -15.51 -1.74
C MET A 307 29.97 -15.37 -0.61
N GLY A 308 28.75 -14.93 -0.92
CA GLY A 308 27.78 -14.57 0.08
C GLY A 308 26.40 -15.14 -0.21
N GLU A 309 25.69 -15.50 0.85
CA GLU A 309 24.26 -15.83 0.82
C GLU A 309 23.47 -14.56 1.06
N PHE A 310 22.55 -14.25 0.16
CA PHE A 310 21.80 -12.99 0.17
C PHE A 310 20.31 -13.18 0.28
N ASN A 311 19.65 -12.57 1.25
CA ASN A 311 18.21 -12.37 1.17
C ASN A 311 17.90 -11.17 0.26
N LEU A 312 17.42 -11.44 -0.95
CA LEU A 312 17.09 -10.40 -1.93
C LEU A 312 15.77 -9.70 -1.60
N ALA A 313 15.73 -8.38 -1.79
CA ALA A 313 14.51 -7.61 -1.69
C ALA A 313 13.48 -8.12 -2.70
N THR A 314 12.20 -8.18 -2.35
CA THR A 314 11.15 -8.54 -3.31
C THR A 314 9.94 -7.65 -3.21
N ASP A 315 9.20 -7.57 -4.30
CA ASP A 315 7.90 -6.93 -4.38
C ASP A 315 6.89 -7.97 -4.87
N THR A 316 6.22 -8.60 -3.90
CA THR A 316 5.26 -9.69 -4.14
C THR A 316 3.97 -9.21 -4.78
N PHE A 317 3.71 -7.90 -4.79
CA PHE A 317 2.57 -7.32 -5.47
C PHE A 317 2.88 -7.12 -6.96
N ASN A 318 4.11 -6.72 -7.30
CA ASN A 318 4.56 -6.52 -8.67
C ASN A 318 5.13 -7.81 -9.28
N THR A 319 4.27 -8.55 -9.96
CA THR A 319 4.60 -9.86 -10.52
C THR A 319 4.30 -9.92 -12.02
N LYS A 320 4.90 -10.92 -12.67
CA LYS A 320 4.59 -11.36 -14.03
C LYS A 320 4.40 -12.87 -14.02
N PHE A 321 3.68 -13.39 -15.00
CA PHE A 321 3.57 -14.84 -15.19
C PHE A 321 4.53 -15.28 -16.27
N ALA A 322 5.30 -16.34 -15.97
CA ALA A 322 6.23 -16.93 -16.93
C ALA A 322 5.48 -17.41 -18.19
N GLU A 323 4.32 -18.04 -17.99
CA GLU A 323 3.42 -18.43 -19.07
C GLU A 323 2.42 -17.31 -19.42
N GLN A 324 2.33 -16.97 -20.70
CA GLN A 324 1.33 -16.05 -21.23
C GLN A 324 0.13 -16.83 -21.79
N ILE A 325 -1.07 -16.43 -21.39
CA ILE A 325 -2.33 -17.00 -21.90
C ILE A 325 -2.84 -16.10 -23.02
N GLU A 326 -3.13 -16.68 -24.18
CA GLU A 326 -3.77 -15.97 -25.28
C GLU A 326 -5.23 -15.66 -24.93
N VAL A 327 -5.61 -14.40 -25.03
CA VAL A 327 -6.99 -13.94 -24.77
C VAL A 327 -7.85 -14.17 -26.02
N PRO A 328 -8.93 -14.98 -25.94
CA PRO A 328 -9.86 -15.19 -27.05
C PRO A 328 -10.49 -13.88 -27.56
N GLU A 329 -10.74 -13.78 -28.86
CA GLU A 329 -11.35 -12.58 -29.49
C GLU A 329 -12.63 -12.09 -28.79
N ALA A 330 -13.47 -13.03 -28.32
CA ALA A 330 -14.71 -12.71 -27.63
C ALA A 330 -14.51 -11.96 -26.30
N LEU A 331 -13.34 -12.09 -25.66
CA LEU A 331 -13.02 -11.44 -24.39
C LEU A 331 -12.24 -10.13 -24.58
N LYS A 332 -11.70 -9.86 -25.78
CA LYS A 332 -10.94 -8.63 -26.06
C LYS A 332 -11.77 -7.35 -25.98
N THR A 333 -13.09 -7.45 -26.10
CA THR A 333 -14.00 -6.32 -25.95
C THR A 333 -14.34 -5.98 -24.50
N LEU A 334 -14.08 -6.90 -23.55
CA LEU A 334 -14.35 -6.67 -22.13
C LEU A 334 -13.36 -5.68 -21.53
N PRO A 335 -13.70 -4.92 -20.47
CA PRO A 335 -12.75 -4.05 -19.80
C PRO A 335 -11.59 -4.86 -19.20
N ASN A 336 -10.43 -4.23 -19.07
CA ASN A 336 -9.21 -4.89 -18.66
C ASN A 336 -8.50 -4.21 -17.50
N MET A 337 -7.70 -4.96 -16.76
CA MET A 337 -6.79 -4.43 -15.75
C MET A 337 -5.63 -5.40 -15.56
N GLN A 338 -4.42 -4.86 -15.40
CA GLN A 338 -3.25 -5.65 -15.04
C GLN A 338 -3.49 -6.34 -13.69
N GLY A 339 -3.11 -7.62 -13.59
CA GLY A 339 -3.13 -8.35 -12.33
C GLY A 339 -1.97 -7.98 -11.41
N ALA A 340 -1.98 -8.53 -10.20
CA ALA A 340 -0.93 -8.35 -9.20
C ALA A 340 -0.79 -9.63 -8.36
N GLY A 341 0.37 -9.85 -7.77
CA GLY A 341 0.65 -11.03 -6.95
C GLY A 341 0.45 -12.32 -7.73
N LYS A 342 -0.41 -13.21 -7.23
CA LYS A 342 -0.76 -14.47 -7.91
C LYS A 342 -1.98 -14.35 -8.82
N VAL A 343 -2.50 -13.14 -9.02
CA VAL A 343 -3.65 -12.90 -9.89
C VAL A 343 -3.19 -12.40 -11.25
N ARG A 344 -3.65 -13.07 -12.33
CA ARG A 344 -3.35 -12.70 -13.72
C ARG A 344 -4.09 -11.43 -14.15
N GLU A 345 -3.69 -10.87 -15.28
CA GLU A 345 -4.46 -9.84 -15.98
C GLU A 345 -5.92 -10.29 -16.17
N LEU A 346 -6.83 -9.33 -16.14
CA LEU A 346 -8.26 -9.57 -15.94
C LEU A 346 -8.92 -10.38 -17.08
N ARG A 347 -8.47 -10.20 -18.33
CA ARG A 347 -8.97 -10.96 -19.49
C ARG A 347 -8.35 -12.35 -19.58
N GLN A 348 -7.12 -12.54 -19.14
CA GLN A 348 -6.48 -13.83 -18.97
C GLN A 348 -7.17 -14.62 -17.85
N ALA A 349 -7.49 -13.98 -16.73
CA ALA A 349 -8.31 -14.57 -15.68
C ALA A 349 -9.71 -14.93 -16.18
N ALA A 350 -10.34 -14.08 -17.01
CA ALA A 350 -11.60 -14.39 -17.69
C ALA A 350 -11.50 -15.56 -18.67
N THR A 351 -10.31 -15.80 -19.24
CA THR A 351 -10.05 -16.99 -20.08
C THR A 351 -10.01 -18.27 -19.24
N GLN A 352 -9.61 -18.18 -17.98
CA GLN A 352 -9.55 -19.31 -17.05
C GLN A 352 -10.85 -19.52 -16.25
N SER A 353 -11.72 -18.51 -16.18
CA SER A 353 -12.93 -18.51 -15.34
C SER A 353 -14.12 -17.85 -16.03
N ASP A 354 -15.12 -18.67 -16.36
CA ASP A 354 -16.42 -18.20 -16.87
C ASP A 354 -17.10 -17.21 -15.91
N GLY A 355 -16.85 -17.36 -14.60
CA GLY A 355 -17.36 -16.46 -13.56
C GLY A 355 -16.81 -15.05 -13.71
N VAL A 356 -15.48 -14.92 -13.92
CA VAL A 356 -14.83 -13.62 -14.18
C VAL A 356 -15.35 -13.03 -15.50
N ALA A 357 -15.40 -13.82 -16.57
CA ALA A 357 -15.90 -13.37 -17.87
C ALA A 357 -17.34 -12.83 -17.78
N SER A 358 -18.22 -13.53 -17.07
CA SER A 358 -19.61 -13.13 -16.86
C SER A 358 -19.74 -11.85 -16.03
N LEU A 359 -18.97 -11.72 -14.96
CA LEU A 359 -19.00 -10.53 -14.10
C LEU A 359 -18.45 -9.29 -14.83
N LEU A 360 -17.43 -9.43 -15.67
CA LEU A 360 -16.96 -8.34 -16.53
C LEU A 360 -17.99 -7.91 -17.57
N ALA A 361 -18.67 -8.88 -18.19
CA ALA A 361 -19.74 -8.58 -19.12
C ALA A 361 -20.91 -7.86 -18.41
N GLN A 362 -21.24 -8.25 -17.18
CA GLN A 362 -22.24 -7.55 -16.36
C GLN A 362 -21.77 -6.14 -16.00
N PHE A 363 -20.51 -5.96 -15.59
CA PHE A 363 -19.97 -4.65 -15.23
C PHE A 363 -19.95 -3.69 -16.42
N GLN A 364 -19.59 -4.19 -17.60
CA GLN A 364 -19.60 -3.40 -18.84
C GLN A 364 -21.01 -2.96 -19.24
N ASN A 365 -22.03 -3.80 -19.00
CA ASN A 365 -23.40 -3.53 -19.40
C ASN A 365 -24.25 -2.87 -18.31
N ALA A 366 -23.71 -2.70 -17.10
CA ALA A 366 -24.37 -1.98 -16.01
C ALA A 366 -24.62 -0.51 -16.39
N ALA A 367 -25.84 -0.04 -16.19
CA ALA A 367 -26.27 1.28 -16.64
C ALA A 367 -25.92 2.37 -15.63
N THR A 368 -25.82 2.00 -14.34
CA THR A 368 -25.63 2.93 -13.24
C THR A 368 -24.35 2.66 -12.45
N ARG A 369 -23.88 3.70 -11.75
CA ARG A 369 -22.74 3.59 -10.82
C ARG A 369 -22.98 2.56 -9.72
N ALA A 370 -24.19 2.53 -9.16
CA ALA A 370 -24.56 1.62 -8.09
C ALA A 370 -24.51 0.15 -8.55
N GLU A 371 -25.02 -0.14 -9.74
CA GLU A 371 -24.92 -1.48 -10.35
C GLU A 371 -23.47 -1.90 -10.58
N GLN A 372 -22.62 -1.00 -11.10
CA GLN A 372 -21.19 -1.28 -11.28
C GLN A 372 -20.49 -1.56 -9.94
N LYS A 373 -20.72 -0.73 -8.92
CA LYS A 373 -20.10 -0.92 -7.60
C LYS A 373 -20.56 -2.20 -6.89
N ALA A 374 -21.81 -2.62 -7.09
CA ALA A 374 -22.33 -3.86 -6.52
C ALA A 374 -21.64 -5.12 -7.08
N LEU A 375 -21.07 -5.04 -8.28
CA LEU A 375 -20.38 -6.16 -8.94
C LEU A 375 -18.91 -6.33 -8.51
N LEU A 376 -18.34 -5.34 -7.79
CA LEU A 376 -16.91 -5.34 -7.45
C LEU A 376 -16.53 -6.45 -6.46
N ASP A 377 -17.31 -6.68 -5.41
CA ASP A 377 -16.98 -7.72 -4.42
C ASP A 377 -17.06 -9.14 -5.02
N PRO A 378 -18.10 -9.49 -5.80
CA PRO A 378 -18.11 -10.74 -6.57
C PRO A 378 -16.95 -10.84 -7.57
N LEU A 379 -16.64 -9.75 -8.29
CA LEU A 379 -15.56 -9.73 -9.28
C LEU A 379 -14.20 -9.97 -8.64
N LEU A 380 -13.88 -9.25 -7.55
CA LEU A 380 -12.63 -9.43 -6.81
C LEU A 380 -12.49 -10.86 -6.29
N SER A 381 -13.57 -11.44 -5.76
CA SER A 381 -13.58 -12.82 -5.29
C SER A 381 -13.33 -13.82 -6.41
N ALA A 382 -14.07 -13.71 -7.52
CA ALA A 382 -13.91 -14.58 -8.68
C ALA A 382 -12.54 -14.43 -9.35
N TRP A 383 -11.96 -13.22 -9.32
CA TRP A 383 -10.64 -12.94 -9.87
C TRP A 383 -9.54 -13.51 -8.96
N ALA A 384 -9.65 -13.33 -7.64
CA ALA A 384 -8.75 -13.93 -6.65
C ALA A 384 -8.75 -15.46 -6.72
N ASP A 385 -9.90 -16.08 -6.96
CA ASP A 385 -10.06 -17.53 -7.13
C ASP A 385 -9.21 -18.10 -8.29
N THR A 386 -8.83 -17.27 -9.28
CA THR A 386 -7.95 -17.70 -10.40
C THR A 386 -6.48 -17.84 -10.00
N SER A 387 -6.09 -17.38 -8.80
CA SER A 387 -4.71 -17.39 -8.34
C SER A 387 -4.15 -18.77 -8.00
N GLY A 388 -5.02 -19.77 -7.85
CA GLY A 388 -4.65 -21.09 -7.32
C GLY A 388 -4.31 -21.09 -5.82
N MET A 389 -4.36 -19.94 -5.14
CA MET A 389 -4.21 -19.86 -3.69
C MET A 389 -5.43 -20.47 -2.99
N ALA A 390 -5.20 -21.05 -1.82
CA ALA A 390 -6.27 -21.56 -0.99
C ALA A 390 -7.18 -20.42 -0.52
N LYS A 391 -8.50 -20.65 -0.58
CA LYS A 391 -9.52 -19.62 -0.32
C LYS A 391 -9.67 -19.22 1.14
N ASN A 392 -9.18 -20.04 2.06
CA ASN A 392 -9.25 -19.84 3.49
C ASN A 392 -8.26 -20.74 4.22
N LEU A 393 -8.14 -20.53 5.53
CA LEU A 393 -7.19 -21.26 6.35
C LEU A 393 -7.53 -22.75 6.45
N ASP A 394 -8.80 -23.11 6.38
CA ASP A 394 -9.27 -24.50 6.37
C ASP A 394 -8.74 -25.27 5.16
N ALA A 395 -8.87 -24.68 3.97
CA ALA A 395 -8.36 -25.25 2.73
C ALA A 395 -6.82 -25.40 2.78
N ARG A 396 -6.12 -24.46 3.42
CA ARG A 396 -4.67 -24.55 3.64
C ARG A 396 -4.29 -25.64 4.64
N ALA A 397 -5.03 -25.75 5.73
CA ALA A 397 -4.72 -26.67 6.82
C ALA A 397 -5.00 -28.13 6.46
N GLN A 398 -5.83 -28.42 5.45
CA GLN A 398 -6.14 -29.77 4.94
C GLN A 398 -6.44 -30.82 6.05
N GLY A 399 -7.10 -30.38 7.13
CA GLY A 399 -7.43 -31.24 8.28
C GLY A 399 -6.28 -31.51 9.27
N GLN A 400 -5.12 -30.85 9.13
CA GLN A 400 -4.05 -30.89 10.13
C GLN A 400 -4.42 -30.17 11.43
N TYR A 401 -5.28 -29.16 11.34
CA TYR A 401 -5.71 -28.33 12.46
C TYR A 401 -7.23 -28.18 12.48
N ILE A 402 -7.80 -28.08 13.68
CA ILE A 402 -9.16 -27.54 13.86
C ILE A 402 -9.05 -26.01 13.89
N ILE A 403 -9.72 -25.31 12.97
CA ILE A 403 -9.70 -23.84 12.90
C ILE A 403 -10.84 -23.27 13.75
N GLN A 404 -10.50 -22.37 14.68
CA GLN A 404 -11.44 -21.64 15.52
C GLN A 404 -11.23 -20.13 15.37
N TYR A 405 -12.28 -19.41 14.99
CA TYR A 405 -12.27 -17.96 14.96
C TYR A 405 -12.80 -17.46 16.31
N GLU A 406 -11.91 -17.02 17.19
CA GLU A 406 -12.22 -16.61 18.57
C GLU A 406 -12.80 -15.20 18.64
N ALA A 407 -12.33 -14.29 17.79
CA ALA A 407 -12.83 -12.93 17.75
C ALA A 407 -12.55 -12.20 16.43
N PHE A 408 -13.50 -11.33 16.08
CA PHE A 408 -13.34 -10.27 15.08
C PHE A 408 -13.62 -8.93 15.77
N GLY A 409 -12.57 -8.27 16.26
CA GLY A 409 -12.70 -7.07 17.07
C GLY A 409 -13.45 -7.34 18.38
N ASN A 410 -14.63 -6.75 18.51
CA ASN A 410 -15.49 -6.91 19.68
C ASN A 410 -16.44 -8.12 19.57
N ASP A 411 -16.62 -8.68 18.37
CA ASP A 411 -17.47 -9.85 18.16
C ASP A 411 -16.74 -11.12 18.61
N ARG A 412 -17.08 -11.57 19.82
CA ARG A 412 -16.49 -12.75 20.46
C ARG A 412 -17.27 -14.01 20.13
N ARG A 413 -16.55 -15.09 19.83
CA ARG A 413 -17.12 -16.41 19.57
C ARG A 413 -18.05 -16.87 20.70
N SER A 414 -17.63 -16.70 21.95
CA SER A 414 -18.38 -17.15 23.14
C SER A 414 -19.81 -16.63 23.18
N ASP A 415 -20.01 -15.39 22.73
CA ASP A 415 -21.30 -14.71 22.79
C ASP A 415 -22.24 -15.15 21.66
N HIS A 416 -21.67 -15.86 20.68
CA HIS A 416 -22.33 -16.29 19.45
C HIS A 416 -22.45 -17.82 19.33
N ILE A 417 -22.17 -18.57 20.41
CA ILE A 417 -22.43 -20.01 20.46
C ILE A 417 -23.92 -20.26 20.74
N ASP A 418 -24.60 -20.94 19.81
CA ASP A 418 -25.91 -21.52 20.05
C ASP A 418 -25.75 -22.78 20.91
N SER A 419 -26.07 -22.64 22.20
CA SER A 419 -26.01 -23.75 23.17
C SER A 419 -26.81 -24.99 22.75
N VAL A 420 -27.93 -24.83 22.04
CA VAL A 420 -28.77 -25.95 21.57
C VAL A 420 -28.14 -26.60 20.35
N GLY A 421 -27.64 -25.81 19.40
CA GLY A 421 -26.87 -26.29 18.25
C GLY A 421 -25.57 -27.01 18.65
N PHE A 422 -24.90 -26.52 19.70
CA PHE A 422 -23.70 -27.13 20.27
C PHE A 422 -23.97 -28.50 20.89
N VAL A 423 -25.06 -28.65 21.64
CA VAL A 423 -25.47 -29.94 22.22
C VAL A 423 -25.89 -30.93 21.13
N ALA A 424 -26.60 -30.47 20.08
CA ALA A 424 -26.96 -31.30 18.94
C ALA A 424 -25.74 -31.84 18.18
N ALA A 425 -24.71 -31.01 17.96
CA ALA A 425 -23.46 -31.41 17.31
C ALA A 425 -22.72 -32.54 18.06
N GLN A 426 -22.83 -32.59 19.41
CA GLN A 426 -22.23 -33.65 20.22
C GLN A 426 -22.98 -35.00 20.17
N THR A 427 -24.22 -35.02 19.66
CA THR A 427 -25.11 -36.21 19.75
C THR A 427 -25.27 -36.97 18.43
N ALA A 428 -24.58 -36.56 17.35
CA ALA A 428 -24.70 -37.13 16.01
C ALA A 428 -23.87 -38.43 15.80
N GLY A 429 -24.28 -39.55 16.42
CA GLY A 429 -24.01 -40.93 15.96
C GLY A 429 -22.74 -41.66 16.48
N PRO A 430 -22.60 -42.98 16.20
CA PRO A 430 -21.45 -43.79 16.61
C PRO A 430 -20.16 -43.34 15.92
N LEU A 431 -19.07 -43.27 16.69
CA LEU A 431 -17.74 -42.82 16.27
C LEU A 431 -17.11 -43.79 15.25
N THR A 432 -17.38 -43.58 13.96
CA THR A 432 -16.59 -44.15 12.86
C THR A 432 -15.59 -43.11 12.37
N PHE A 433 -14.46 -43.52 11.78
CA PHE A 433 -13.45 -42.60 11.24
C PHE A 433 -14.06 -41.58 10.26
N GLU A 434 -15.07 -41.99 9.50
CA GLU A 434 -15.83 -41.15 8.55
C GLU A 434 -16.89 -40.26 9.23
N GLY A 435 -17.35 -40.61 10.44
CA GLY A 435 -18.23 -39.78 11.28
C GLY A 435 -17.47 -38.78 12.17
N MET A 436 -16.20 -39.06 12.49
CA MET A 436 -15.34 -38.17 13.29
C MET A 436 -14.81 -36.97 12.50
N THR A 437 -14.69 -37.07 11.17
CA THR A 437 -14.36 -35.92 10.30
C THR A 437 -15.45 -34.84 10.30
N GLY A 438 -16.72 -35.21 10.52
CA GLY A 438 -17.82 -34.26 10.73
C GLY A 438 -17.90 -33.68 12.15
N ALA A 439 -17.40 -34.39 13.16
CA ALA A 439 -17.42 -33.97 14.56
C ALA A 439 -16.18 -33.15 14.99
N LEU A 440 -15.12 -33.16 14.18
CA LEU A 440 -13.95 -32.27 14.26
C LEU A 440 -14.15 -31.01 13.39
N SER A 441 -15.39 -30.50 13.33
CA SER A 441 -15.77 -29.42 12.41
C SER A 441 -15.03 -28.13 12.74
N THR A 442 -14.45 -27.53 11.70
CA THR A 442 -13.96 -26.17 11.76
C THR A 442 -15.15 -25.21 11.89
N ASP A 443 -14.90 -23.96 12.28
CA ASP A 443 -15.97 -22.99 12.52
C ASP A 443 -16.72 -22.58 11.21
N ILE A 444 -16.18 -22.90 10.02
CA ILE A 444 -16.84 -22.63 8.73
C ILE A 444 -18.09 -23.50 8.59
N GLY A 445 -19.24 -22.86 8.40
CA GLY A 445 -20.53 -23.55 8.25
C GLY A 445 -21.03 -24.26 9.53
N ALA A 446 -20.36 -24.04 10.67
CA ALA A 446 -20.71 -24.70 11.93
C ALA A 446 -22.12 -24.31 12.41
N SER A 447 -23.00 -25.30 12.56
CA SER A 447 -24.39 -25.09 12.98
C SER A 447 -24.54 -24.61 14.43
N TYR A 448 -23.49 -24.77 15.25
CA TYR A 448 -23.46 -24.30 16.63
C TYR A 448 -23.07 -22.82 16.77
N LEU A 449 -22.64 -22.15 15.70
CA LEU A 449 -22.43 -20.71 15.68
C LEU A 449 -23.73 -20.01 15.29
N SER A 450 -23.90 -18.76 15.70
CA SER A 450 -24.98 -17.91 15.21
C SER A 450 -24.83 -17.65 13.70
N ALA A 451 -25.94 -17.32 13.01
CA ALA A 451 -25.91 -16.94 11.60
C ALA A 451 -25.00 -15.72 11.36
N HIS A 452 -25.12 -14.70 12.22
CA HIS A 452 -24.29 -13.50 12.17
C HIS A 452 -22.78 -13.81 12.21
N TYR A 453 -22.35 -14.68 13.12
CA TYR A 453 -20.92 -15.01 13.25
C TYR A 453 -20.38 -15.83 12.07
N ARG A 454 -21.22 -16.69 11.47
CA ARG A 454 -20.85 -17.39 10.23
C ARG A 454 -20.69 -16.43 9.05
N GLU A 455 -21.62 -15.50 8.88
CA GLU A 455 -21.53 -14.46 7.84
C GLU A 455 -20.28 -13.59 8.02
N LEU A 456 -19.91 -13.29 9.26
CA LEU A 456 -18.68 -12.56 9.59
C LEU A 456 -17.43 -13.34 9.19
N ILE A 457 -17.37 -14.64 9.50
CA ILE A 457 -16.26 -15.53 9.09
C ILE A 457 -16.16 -15.58 7.56
N ASP A 458 -17.28 -15.79 6.87
CA ASP A 458 -17.30 -15.90 5.41
C ASP A 458 -16.87 -14.59 4.75
N SER A 459 -17.37 -13.44 5.23
CA SER A 459 -17.00 -12.11 4.73
C SER A 459 -15.50 -11.84 4.87
N TRP A 460 -14.92 -12.12 6.03
CA TRP A 460 -13.50 -11.89 6.26
C TRP A 460 -12.62 -12.88 5.49
N ASN A 461 -13.01 -14.15 5.38
CA ASN A 461 -12.29 -15.11 4.56
C ASN A 461 -12.24 -14.68 3.09
N GLN A 462 -13.35 -14.18 2.54
CA GLN A 462 -13.38 -13.67 1.17
C GLN A 462 -12.45 -12.46 0.97
N LYS A 463 -12.49 -11.48 1.89
CA LYS A 463 -11.62 -10.29 1.81
C LYS A 463 -10.15 -10.64 1.96
N LEU A 464 -9.83 -11.52 2.92
CA LEU A 464 -8.46 -12.00 3.15
C LEU A 464 -7.96 -12.76 1.92
N HIS A 465 -8.76 -13.66 1.35
CA HIS A 465 -8.37 -14.37 0.13
C HIS A 465 -8.05 -13.41 -1.02
N ALA A 466 -8.90 -12.41 -1.25
CA ALA A 466 -8.62 -11.40 -2.27
C ALA A 466 -7.32 -10.65 -2.00
N LEU A 467 -7.14 -10.14 -0.77
CA LEU A 467 -5.92 -9.43 -0.40
C LEU A 467 -4.66 -10.29 -0.51
N GLU A 468 -4.72 -11.56 -0.08
CA GLU A 468 -3.60 -12.52 -0.16
C GLU A 468 -3.28 -12.88 -1.63
N ALA A 469 -4.30 -13.08 -2.46
CA ALA A 469 -4.13 -13.39 -3.88
C ALA A 469 -3.46 -12.25 -4.64
N PHE A 470 -3.93 -11.01 -4.47
CA PHE A 470 -3.32 -9.83 -5.10
C PHE A 470 -1.96 -9.46 -4.48
N ASN A 471 -1.72 -9.85 -3.23
CA ASN A 471 -0.40 -9.77 -2.61
C ASN A 471 0.56 -10.86 -3.09
N GLY A 472 0.04 -11.98 -3.58
CA GLY A 472 0.79 -13.18 -3.90
C GLY A 472 1.36 -13.92 -2.69
N GLN A 473 0.96 -13.55 -1.47
CA GLN A 473 1.42 -14.17 -0.22
C GLN A 473 0.31 -14.20 0.83
N TYR A 474 0.30 -15.28 1.62
CA TYR A 474 -0.59 -15.43 2.76
C TYR A 474 -0.18 -14.53 3.94
N PHE A 475 -1.16 -14.03 4.69
CA PHE A 475 -0.90 -13.24 5.91
C PHE A 475 -0.49 -14.10 7.11
N PHE A 476 -0.95 -15.37 7.13
CA PHE A 476 -0.71 -16.30 8.24
C PHE A 476 0.14 -17.46 7.76
N ASN A 477 0.98 -18.01 8.63
CA ASN A 477 1.69 -19.26 8.39
C ASN A 477 1.14 -20.39 9.25
N LEU A 478 1.00 -21.58 8.68
CA LEU A 478 0.69 -22.73 9.52
C LEU A 478 1.91 -23.04 10.41
N PRO A 479 1.71 -23.54 11.64
CA PRO A 479 2.82 -23.83 12.57
C PRO A 479 3.84 -24.85 12.04
N THR A 480 3.42 -25.70 11.11
CA THR A 480 4.26 -26.69 10.41
C THR A 480 5.00 -26.11 9.21
N GLN A 481 4.58 -24.95 8.71
CA GLN A 481 5.28 -24.25 7.64
C GLN A 481 6.48 -23.53 8.26
N LYS A 482 7.67 -23.71 7.67
CA LYS A 482 8.84 -22.87 8.02
C LYS A 482 8.35 -21.43 7.94
N SER A 483 8.56 -20.70 9.03
CA SER A 483 8.06 -19.34 9.24
C SER A 483 8.22 -18.54 7.95
N GLN A 484 7.13 -18.23 7.22
CA GLN A 484 7.17 -17.23 6.15
C GLN A 484 7.07 -15.80 6.71
N THR A 485 7.15 -15.65 8.04
CA THR A 485 7.08 -14.40 8.81
C THR A 485 7.56 -14.73 10.22
N SER A 486 8.87 -14.63 10.51
CA SER A 486 9.33 -14.77 11.89
C SER A 486 8.83 -13.55 12.66
N ASN A 487 7.64 -13.67 13.27
CA ASN A 487 6.88 -12.72 14.12
C ASN A 487 5.38 -12.55 13.75
N ALA A 488 4.85 -13.15 12.67
CA ALA A 488 3.39 -13.10 12.43
C ALA A 488 2.63 -14.16 13.26
N ASN A 489 2.77 -14.09 14.59
CA ASN A 489 1.76 -14.65 15.49
C ASN A 489 0.62 -13.65 15.63
N TRP A 490 0.10 -13.16 14.50
CA TRP A 490 -0.96 -12.18 14.42
C TRP A 490 -2.26 -12.82 14.84
N GLY A 491 -2.63 -12.65 16.11
CA GLY A 491 -3.90 -13.15 16.59
C GLY A 491 -4.03 -14.68 16.59
N MET A 492 -2.97 -15.41 16.24
CA MET A 492 -3.02 -16.84 16.01
C MET A 492 -2.32 -17.57 17.13
N THR A 493 -3.02 -18.50 17.79
CA THR A 493 -2.49 -19.32 18.86
C THR A 493 -2.80 -20.79 18.60
N VAL A 494 -1.78 -21.64 18.72
CA VAL A 494 -1.95 -23.10 18.64
C VAL A 494 -2.20 -23.63 20.05
N THR A 495 -3.31 -24.36 20.23
CA THR A 495 -3.60 -25.08 21.47
C THR A 495 -3.74 -26.56 21.17
N THR A 496 -2.99 -27.42 21.87
CA THR A 496 -3.20 -28.86 21.86
C THR A 496 -3.99 -29.25 23.10
N THR A 497 -5.22 -29.75 22.93
CA THR A 497 -5.98 -30.32 24.06
C THR A 497 -5.79 -31.84 24.07
N PRO A 498 -5.19 -32.43 25.13
CA PRO A 498 -5.17 -33.87 25.29
C PRO A 498 -6.60 -34.37 25.53
N GLY A 499 -7.09 -35.32 24.73
CA GLY A 499 -8.42 -35.91 24.95
C GLY A 499 -8.53 -36.57 26.33
N SER A 500 -9.57 -36.28 27.10
CA SER A 500 -9.84 -36.96 28.37
C SER A 500 -10.60 -38.27 28.15
N THR A 501 -10.09 -39.37 28.69
CA THR A 501 -10.75 -40.68 28.75
C THR A 501 -12.00 -40.65 29.63
N GLN A 502 -13.17 -40.98 29.06
CA GLN A 502 -14.22 -41.65 29.84
C GLN A 502 -14.10 -43.16 29.65
N ASN A 503 -13.91 -43.85 30.78
CA ASN A 503 -13.69 -45.28 30.81
C ASN A 503 -15.04 -46.01 30.81
N SER A 504 -15.42 -46.58 29.69
CA SER A 504 -16.53 -47.54 29.59
C SER A 504 -16.21 -48.61 28.55
N GLY A 505 -15.18 -49.43 28.83
CA GLY A 505 -15.17 -50.82 28.38
C GLY A 505 -14.91 -51.14 26.90
N GLY A 506 -14.04 -50.43 26.19
CA GLY A 506 -13.53 -50.91 24.91
C GLY A 506 -12.70 -49.88 24.14
N ILE A 507 -11.39 -50.16 24.00
CA ILE A 507 -10.36 -49.44 23.21
C ILE A 507 -10.40 -47.91 23.33
N ALA A 508 -9.55 -47.36 24.21
CA ALA A 508 -9.25 -45.93 24.24
C ALA A 508 -8.39 -45.58 23.02
N MET A 509 -8.93 -44.80 22.08
CA MET A 509 -8.14 -44.15 21.04
C MET A 509 -7.99 -42.67 21.39
N THR A 510 -6.75 -42.25 21.70
CA THR A 510 -6.43 -40.85 21.95
C THR A 510 -6.02 -40.21 20.62
N TYR A 511 -6.91 -39.43 20.02
CA TYR A 511 -6.56 -38.53 18.92
C TYR A 511 -6.52 -37.10 19.48
N SER A 512 -5.39 -36.41 19.32
CA SER A 512 -5.28 -34.98 19.61
C SER A 512 -4.96 -34.30 18.29
N VAL A 513 -5.96 -33.66 17.69
CA VAL A 513 -5.75 -32.74 16.57
C VAL A 513 -5.48 -31.36 17.18
N PRO A 514 -4.38 -30.68 16.83
CA PRO A 514 -4.12 -29.34 17.33
C PRO A 514 -5.21 -28.36 16.87
N THR A 515 -5.62 -27.46 17.75
CA THR A 515 -6.58 -26.40 17.45
C THR A 515 -5.83 -25.10 17.18
N LEU A 516 -6.12 -24.46 16.05
CA LEU A 516 -5.60 -23.16 15.66
C LEU A 516 -6.67 -22.10 15.95
N LYS A 517 -6.40 -21.23 16.92
CA LYS A 517 -7.30 -20.16 17.35
C LYS A 517 -6.88 -18.85 16.70
N LEU A 518 -7.80 -18.18 16.03
CA LEU A 518 -7.61 -16.88 15.36
C LEU A 518 -8.35 -15.77 16.11
N ASN A 519 -7.71 -14.64 16.33
CA ASN A 519 -8.24 -13.50 17.06
C ASN A 519 -7.76 -12.19 16.40
N PHE A 520 -8.68 -11.51 15.73
CA PHE A 520 -8.39 -10.23 15.08
C PHE A 520 -8.79 -9.07 15.99
N SER A 521 -7.87 -8.15 16.26
CA SER A 521 -8.20 -6.89 16.94
C SER A 521 -8.92 -5.92 16.01
N THR A 522 -9.67 -4.96 16.56
CA THR A 522 -10.36 -3.91 15.77
C THR A 522 -9.40 -3.16 14.87
N ALA A 523 -8.24 -2.73 15.38
CA ALA A 523 -7.25 -2.01 14.58
C ALA A 523 -6.72 -2.84 13.39
N GLN A 524 -6.58 -4.16 13.55
CA GLN A 524 -6.19 -5.04 12.44
C GLN A 524 -7.29 -5.14 11.38
N LEU A 525 -8.54 -5.31 11.82
CA LEU A 525 -9.68 -5.35 10.91
C LEU A 525 -9.84 -4.03 10.16
N ASP A 526 -9.68 -2.89 10.84
CA ASP A 526 -9.75 -1.58 10.20
C ASP A 526 -8.69 -1.43 9.10
N LEU A 527 -7.45 -1.89 9.35
CA LEU A 527 -6.38 -1.86 8.35
C LEU A 527 -6.68 -2.78 7.15
N LEU A 528 -7.16 -4.00 7.42
CA LEU A 528 -7.52 -4.95 6.36
C LEU A 528 -8.70 -4.45 5.52
N GLN A 529 -9.70 -3.84 6.18
CA GLN A 529 -10.84 -3.23 5.50
C GLN A 529 -10.38 -2.11 4.58
N GLN A 530 -9.50 -1.22 5.07
CA GLN A 530 -8.97 -0.12 4.28
C GLN A 530 -8.12 -0.57 3.10
N ALA A 531 -7.34 -1.65 3.26
CA ALA A 531 -6.63 -2.28 2.16
C ALA A 531 -7.59 -2.85 1.10
N TYR A 532 -8.65 -3.55 1.54
CA TYR A 532 -9.65 -4.12 0.65
C TYR A 532 -10.45 -3.03 -0.10
N ASP A 533 -10.86 -1.97 0.59
CA ASP A 533 -11.57 -0.84 -0.02
C ASP A 533 -10.69 -0.10 -1.03
N SER A 534 -9.37 0.02 -0.76
CA SER A 534 -8.42 0.61 -1.70
C SER A 534 -8.24 -0.24 -2.96
N LEU A 535 -8.12 -1.56 -2.81
CA LEU A 535 -8.07 -2.49 -3.95
C LEU A 535 -9.36 -2.38 -4.78
N LYS A 536 -10.51 -2.39 -4.12
CA LYS A 536 -11.83 -2.26 -4.74
C LYS A 536 -12.00 -0.96 -5.51
N GLU A 537 -11.58 0.15 -4.92
CA GLU A 537 -11.62 1.47 -5.55
C GLU A 537 -10.69 1.55 -6.78
N SER A 538 -9.49 0.96 -6.69
CA SER A 538 -8.55 0.88 -7.83
C SER A 538 -9.13 0.08 -9.00
N VAL A 539 -9.76 -1.06 -8.71
CA VAL A 539 -10.45 -1.86 -9.73
C VAL A 539 -11.60 -1.06 -10.35
N TYR A 540 -12.42 -0.42 -9.53
CA TYR A 540 -13.51 0.41 -10.04
C TYR A 540 -13.02 1.53 -10.96
N ALA A 541 -12.02 2.30 -10.52
CA ALA A 541 -11.43 3.40 -11.28
C ALA A 541 -10.89 2.93 -12.65
N SER A 542 -10.23 1.78 -12.70
CA SER A 542 -9.70 1.22 -13.95
C SER A 542 -10.83 0.82 -14.92
N LEU A 543 -11.86 0.13 -14.41
CA LEU A 543 -12.91 -0.44 -15.26
C LEU A 543 -13.95 0.61 -15.70
N VAL A 544 -14.28 1.58 -14.83
CA VAL A 544 -15.29 2.62 -15.14
C VAL A 544 -14.85 3.49 -16.33
N MET A 545 -13.55 3.78 -16.42
CA MET A 545 -12.92 4.54 -17.51
C MET A 545 -13.05 3.85 -18.87
N GLN A 546 -13.10 2.52 -18.89
CA GLN A 546 -13.22 1.70 -20.10
C GLN A 546 -14.68 1.35 -20.45
N THR A 547 -15.63 1.71 -19.57
CA THR A 547 -17.03 1.32 -19.69
C THR A 547 -17.93 2.55 -19.65
N ARG A 548 -18.52 2.86 -18.48
CA ARG A 548 -19.52 3.91 -18.30
C ARG A 548 -19.02 5.30 -18.68
N LEU A 549 -17.75 5.60 -18.41
CA LEU A 549 -17.17 6.91 -18.75
C LEU A 549 -16.61 6.98 -20.17
N LYS A 550 -16.32 5.83 -20.80
CA LYS A 550 -15.71 5.75 -22.13
C LYS A 550 -16.43 6.61 -23.19
N PRO A 551 -17.79 6.64 -23.27
CA PRO A 551 -18.49 7.48 -24.25
C PRO A 551 -18.22 8.98 -24.13
N TYR A 552 -17.80 9.48 -22.96
CA TYR A 552 -17.39 10.87 -22.76
C TYR A 552 -15.93 11.07 -23.16
N LEU A 553 -15.05 10.16 -22.76
CA LEU A 553 -13.62 10.22 -23.05
C LEU A 553 -13.34 10.13 -24.55
N ASP A 554 -14.13 9.34 -25.27
CA ASP A 554 -14.06 9.23 -26.74
C ASP A 554 -14.45 10.54 -27.46
N GLN A 555 -15.00 11.55 -26.75
CA GLN A 555 -15.31 12.86 -27.32
C GLN A 555 -14.13 13.84 -27.24
N ILE A 556 -13.01 13.45 -26.64
CA ILE A 556 -11.85 14.32 -26.51
C ILE A 556 -11.09 14.34 -27.83
N GLU A 557 -10.91 15.53 -28.39
CA GLU A 557 -10.27 15.70 -29.69
C GLU A 557 -8.85 16.27 -29.55
N LEU A 558 -7.92 15.78 -30.37
CA LEU A 558 -6.62 16.41 -30.55
C LEU A 558 -6.76 17.54 -31.57
N VAL A 559 -6.60 18.79 -31.12
CA VAL A 559 -6.61 19.95 -32.00
C VAL A 559 -5.18 20.38 -32.29
N ILE A 560 -4.88 20.55 -33.58
CA ILE A 560 -3.61 21.07 -34.08
C ILE A 560 -3.93 22.31 -34.90
N ASP A 561 -3.65 23.48 -34.35
CA ASP A 561 -3.90 24.77 -34.97
C ASP A 561 -2.68 25.71 -34.84
N ASN A 562 -2.85 26.98 -35.20
CA ASN A 562 -1.75 27.96 -35.12
C ASN A 562 -1.32 28.25 -33.68
N ASP A 563 -2.14 27.88 -32.68
CA ASP A 563 -1.89 28.08 -31.26
C ASP A 563 -1.22 26.85 -30.61
N GLY A 564 -1.06 25.75 -31.36
CA GLY A 564 -0.25 24.60 -31.00
C GLY A 564 -1.00 23.27 -31.07
N ILE A 565 -0.54 22.31 -30.26
CA ILE A 565 -1.17 21.00 -30.09
C ILE A 565 -1.85 21.00 -28.72
N ARG A 566 -3.16 20.76 -28.69
CA ARG A 566 -3.96 20.73 -27.46
C ARG A 566 -5.05 19.67 -27.51
N LEU A 567 -5.54 19.26 -26.35
CA LEU A 567 -6.73 18.43 -26.23
C LEU A 567 -7.96 19.30 -26.01
N ASP A 568 -9.06 18.96 -26.66
CA ASP A 568 -10.34 19.67 -26.62
C ASP A 568 -11.43 18.75 -26.08
N ALA A 569 -12.02 19.15 -24.95
CA ALA A 569 -13.10 18.48 -24.24
C ALA A 569 -14.46 19.18 -24.45
N ALA A 570 -14.62 20.06 -25.43
CA ALA A 570 -15.90 20.76 -25.69
C ALA A 570 -17.05 19.79 -25.96
N ALA A 571 -16.83 18.77 -26.80
CA ALA A 571 -17.84 17.76 -27.12
C ALA A 571 -18.16 16.87 -25.89
N LEU A 572 -17.18 16.64 -25.02
CA LEU A 572 -17.38 15.96 -23.74
C LEU A 572 -18.31 16.79 -22.83
N ASN A 573 -18.01 18.08 -22.63
CA ASN A 573 -18.83 19.00 -21.85
C ASN A 573 -20.28 19.04 -22.37
N GLN A 574 -20.46 19.13 -23.69
CA GLN A 574 -21.78 19.14 -24.32
C GLN A 574 -22.54 17.84 -24.01
N LYS A 575 -21.90 16.68 -24.14
CA LYS A 575 -22.53 15.38 -23.89
C LYS A 575 -23.00 15.21 -22.45
N LEU A 576 -22.24 15.73 -21.48
CA LEU A 576 -22.68 15.77 -20.07
C LEU A 576 -23.87 16.71 -19.88
N ALA A 577 -23.85 17.90 -20.50
CA ALA A 577 -24.97 18.84 -20.42
C ALA A 577 -26.27 18.25 -20.99
N GLU A 578 -26.18 17.49 -22.08
CA GLU A 578 -27.31 16.73 -22.65
C GLU A 578 -27.84 15.70 -21.66
N LYS A 579 -26.95 14.95 -20.97
CA LYS A 579 -27.35 13.96 -19.97
C LYS A 579 -28.00 14.58 -18.73
N LYS A 580 -27.54 15.75 -18.27
CA LYS A 580 -28.14 16.48 -17.14
C LYS A 580 -29.64 16.67 -17.33
N ALA A 581 -30.09 16.94 -18.56
CA ALA A 581 -31.50 17.18 -18.87
C ALA A 581 -32.36 15.89 -18.88
N THR A 582 -31.78 14.74 -19.19
CA THR A 582 -32.51 13.47 -19.34
C THR A 582 -32.41 12.55 -18.13
N ASP A 583 -31.27 12.59 -17.42
CA ASP A 583 -30.95 11.68 -16.33
C ASP A 583 -29.97 12.38 -15.34
N PRO A 584 -30.49 13.24 -14.44
CA PRO A 584 -29.68 14.06 -13.55
C PRO A 584 -28.89 13.25 -12.52
N GLU A 585 -29.38 12.07 -12.11
CA GLU A 585 -28.70 11.21 -11.14
C GLU A 585 -27.46 10.55 -11.76
N ASN A 586 -27.60 9.92 -12.93
CA ASN A 586 -26.43 9.36 -13.61
C ASN A 586 -25.50 10.45 -14.18
N TYR A 587 -26.03 11.63 -14.53
CA TYR A 587 -25.19 12.79 -14.85
C TYR A 587 -24.28 13.15 -13.67
N LEU A 588 -24.82 13.30 -12.47
CA LEU A 588 -24.03 13.64 -11.28
C LEU A 588 -22.98 12.54 -11.00
N ALA A 589 -23.37 11.28 -11.07
CA ALA A 589 -22.48 10.15 -10.87
C ALA A 589 -21.34 10.09 -11.90
N ASP A 590 -21.59 10.47 -13.16
CA ASP A 590 -20.56 10.52 -14.21
C ASP A 590 -19.64 11.74 -14.05
N LEU A 591 -20.21 12.90 -13.72
CA LEU A 591 -19.46 14.14 -13.47
C LEU A 591 -18.45 13.96 -12.32
N LEU A 592 -18.91 13.40 -11.19
CA LEU A 592 -18.07 13.18 -10.03
C LEU A 592 -17.01 12.10 -10.26
N ASP A 593 -17.33 11.01 -10.99
CA ASP A 593 -16.33 10.01 -11.35
C ASP A 593 -15.31 10.54 -12.38
N LEU A 594 -15.74 11.39 -13.33
CA LEU A 594 -14.82 12.06 -14.26
C LEU A 594 -13.89 13.03 -13.51
N ASP A 595 -14.41 13.81 -12.57
CA ASP A 595 -13.55 14.66 -11.74
C ASP A 595 -12.58 13.82 -10.89
N ARG A 596 -13.05 12.72 -10.29
CA ARG A 596 -12.21 11.89 -9.42
C ARG A 596 -11.13 11.09 -10.17
N TYR A 597 -11.47 10.47 -11.30
CA TYR A 597 -10.57 9.52 -11.98
C TYR A 597 -9.98 10.05 -13.28
N ALA A 598 -10.58 11.08 -13.88
CA ALA A 598 -10.15 11.62 -15.16
C ALA A 598 -9.54 13.03 -15.10
N ASN A 599 -9.67 13.75 -13.98
CA ASN A 599 -9.17 15.12 -13.89
C ASN A 599 -7.69 15.28 -14.22
N GLY A 600 -6.85 14.29 -13.88
CA GLY A 600 -5.41 14.34 -14.18
C GLY A 600 -5.09 14.55 -15.67
N PHE A 601 -5.72 13.80 -16.58
CA PHE A 601 -5.48 13.99 -18.02
C PHE A 601 -6.40 15.05 -18.65
N LEU A 602 -7.53 15.38 -18.00
CA LEU A 602 -8.41 16.47 -18.42
C LEU A 602 -7.84 17.84 -18.02
N SER A 603 -6.90 17.89 -17.08
CA SER A 603 -6.16 19.08 -16.71
C SER A 603 -5.42 19.66 -17.93
N GLY A 604 -5.51 20.98 -18.11
CA GLY A 604 -4.98 21.67 -19.29
C GLY A 604 -5.87 21.63 -20.54
N THR A 605 -7.05 20.99 -20.47
CA THR A 605 -8.09 21.08 -21.51
C THR A 605 -9.15 22.14 -21.15
N ASN A 606 -10.13 22.34 -22.03
CA ASN A 606 -11.33 23.14 -21.72
C ASN A 606 -12.42 22.34 -20.96
N TRP A 607 -12.05 21.27 -20.26
CA TRP A 607 -12.91 20.54 -19.33
C TRP A 607 -13.44 21.45 -18.23
N VAL A 608 -14.77 21.54 -18.08
CA VAL A 608 -15.40 22.42 -17.07
C VAL A 608 -15.40 21.78 -15.69
N GLY A 609 -15.58 20.46 -15.59
CA GLY A 609 -15.55 19.75 -14.31
C GLY A 609 -16.53 20.31 -13.29
N LEU A 610 -16.06 20.43 -12.05
CA LEU A 610 -16.85 20.91 -10.91
C LEU A 610 -16.85 22.44 -10.79
N SER A 611 -16.43 23.21 -11.80
CA SER A 611 -16.36 24.67 -11.68
C SER A 611 -17.70 25.36 -11.38
N ASP A 612 -18.83 24.78 -11.78
CA ASP A 612 -20.19 25.31 -11.51
C ASP A 612 -20.96 24.41 -10.53
N PHE A 613 -20.24 23.72 -9.63
CA PHE A 613 -20.83 22.67 -8.79
C PHE A 613 -21.77 23.20 -7.72
N ASP A 614 -21.49 24.37 -7.16
CA ASP A 614 -22.36 25.09 -6.22
C ASP A 614 -23.75 25.33 -6.83
N ASN A 615 -23.82 25.99 -7.99
CA ASN A 615 -25.07 26.23 -8.71
C ASN A 615 -25.71 24.91 -9.18
N LEU A 616 -24.89 23.91 -9.55
CA LEU A 616 -25.39 22.61 -9.93
C LEU A 616 -26.17 21.95 -8.78
N VAL A 617 -25.60 21.90 -7.57
CA VAL A 617 -26.22 21.24 -6.42
C VAL A 617 -27.57 21.86 -6.07
N GLU A 618 -27.71 23.18 -6.19
CA GLU A 618 -28.98 23.89 -5.98
C GLU A 618 -30.06 23.54 -7.02
N THR A 619 -29.64 23.23 -8.26
CA THR A 619 -30.56 22.94 -9.38
C THR A 619 -30.90 21.45 -9.51
N LEU A 620 -30.21 20.58 -8.80
CA LEU A 620 -30.44 19.14 -8.87
C LEU A 620 -31.76 18.72 -8.18
N PRO A 621 -32.49 17.74 -8.75
CA PRO A 621 -33.64 17.17 -8.07
C PRO A 621 -33.25 16.55 -6.72
N GLN A 622 -34.06 16.77 -5.70
CA GLN A 622 -33.82 16.23 -4.35
C GLN A 622 -34.31 14.77 -4.26
N THR A 623 -33.61 13.86 -4.93
CA THR A 623 -33.87 12.41 -4.88
C THR A 623 -32.99 11.72 -3.83
N ALA A 624 -33.43 10.56 -3.35
CA ALA A 624 -32.63 9.74 -2.44
C ALA A 624 -31.31 9.28 -3.07
N GLY A 625 -31.30 9.02 -4.39
CA GLY A 625 -30.09 8.62 -5.12
C GLY A 625 -29.06 9.74 -5.22
N ILE A 626 -29.50 10.98 -5.51
CA ILE A 626 -28.61 12.15 -5.51
C ILE A 626 -28.06 12.42 -4.10
N ALA A 627 -28.91 12.36 -3.07
CA ALA A 627 -28.45 12.53 -1.68
C ALA A 627 -27.42 11.46 -1.28
N ALA A 628 -27.62 10.20 -1.68
CA ALA A 628 -26.67 9.13 -1.43
C ALA A 628 -25.34 9.33 -2.17
N LEU A 629 -25.37 9.84 -3.40
CA LEU A 629 -24.14 10.16 -4.15
C LEU A 629 -23.36 11.30 -3.49
N LEU A 630 -24.01 12.37 -3.07
CA LEU A 630 -23.36 13.48 -2.38
C LEU A 630 -22.71 13.02 -1.06
N ASP A 631 -23.40 12.17 -0.28
CA ASP A 631 -22.81 11.59 0.93
C ASP A 631 -21.64 10.65 0.61
N GLU A 632 -21.74 9.83 -0.44
CA GLU A 632 -20.67 8.92 -0.82
C GLU A 632 -19.39 9.67 -1.20
N PHE A 633 -19.53 10.77 -1.94
CA PHE A 633 -18.43 11.67 -2.30
C PHE A 633 -18.04 12.64 -1.19
N LYS A 634 -18.67 12.52 -0.01
CA LYS A 634 -18.38 13.34 1.17
C LYS A 634 -18.50 14.85 0.90
N VAL A 635 -19.43 15.23 0.03
CA VAL A 635 -19.77 16.64 -0.21
C VAL A 635 -20.30 17.21 1.09
N ARG A 636 -19.59 18.20 1.62
CA ARG A 636 -19.90 18.85 2.88
C ARG A 636 -20.60 20.18 2.59
N THR A 637 -21.79 20.36 3.15
CA THR A 637 -22.47 21.66 3.17
C THR A 637 -22.40 22.21 4.59
N LEU A 638 -21.85 23.40 4.76
CA LEU A 638 -21.80 24.09 6.05
C LEU A 638 -23.12 24.83 6.32
N THR A 639 -23.15 25.67 7.34
CA THR A 639 -24.36 26.41 7.72
C THR A 639 -24.50 27.69 6.90
N GLY A 640 -25.70 28.23 6.77
CA GLY A 640 -25.89 29.50 6.05
C GLY A 640 -25.43 30.75 6.82
N GLY A 641 -24.49 30.62 7.75
CA GLY A 641 -23.94 31.72 8.54
C GLY A 641 -22.46 31.50 8.77
N ASP A 642 -21.78 32.51 9.31
CA ASP A 642 -20.31 32.55 9.39
C ASP A 642 -19.68 31.28 10.00
N ASP A 643 -18.99 30.51 9.17
CA ASP A 643 -18.34 29.26 9.52
C ASP A 643 -16.81 29.36 9.46
N ASN A 644 -16.15 28.53 10.28
CA ASN A 644 -14.69 28.40 10.28
C ASN A 644 -14.31 26.92 10.28
N ALA A 645 -13.90 26.42 9.12
CA ALA A 645 -13.73 24.98 8.88
C ALA A 645 -12.30 24.62 8.49
N TRP A 646 -11.71 23.67 9.23
CA TRP A 646 -10.52 22.94 8.81
C TRP A 646 -10.93 21.63 8.17
N LEU A 647 -10.50 21.43 6.94
CA LEU A 647 -10.78 20.24 6.15
C LEU A 647 -9.74 19.15 6.43
N THR A 648 -9.83 18.03 5.75
CA THR A 648 -8.95 16.88 6.00
C THR A 648 -7.68 16.99 5.17
N ASP A 649 -6.69 16.12 5.41
CA ASP A 649 -5.51 16.03 4.54
C ASP A 649 -5.83 15.24 3.23
N LYS A 650 -7.10 15.22 2.79
CA LYS A 650 -7.59 14.50 1.61
C LYS A 650 -8.46 15.44 0.79
N ALA A 651 -8.60 15.14 -0.50
CA ALA A 651 -9.52 15.86 -1.38
C ALA A 651 -10.94 15.96 -0.78
N ASP A 652 -11.35 17.19 -0.49
CA ASP A 652 -12.63 17.58 0.09
C ASP A 652 -13.47 18.35 -0.94
N ILE A 653 -14.80 18.24 -0.85
CA ILE A 653 -15.76 19.03 -1.63
C ILE A 653 -16.64 19.79 -0.65
N VAL A 654 -16.55 21.12 -0.62
CA VAL A 654 -17.18 21.94 0.41
C VAL A 654 -17.98 23.10 -0.17
N LEU A 655 -19.24 23.19 0.24
CA LEU A 655 -20.19 24.26 -0.02
C LEU A 655 -20.38 25.05 1.29
N ALA A 656 -19.87 26.27 1.38
CA ALA A 656 -19.80 27.04 2.63
C ALA A 656 -21.14 27.68 3.00
N GLY A 657 -21.78 28.40 2.08
CA GLY A 657 -23.15 28.90 2.24
C GLY A 657 -23.23 30.40 2.01
N ASP A 658 -24.25 31.07 2.57
CA ASP A 658 -24.41 32.54 2.40
C ASP A 658 -23.66 33.35 3.49
N GLY A 659 -22.87 32.69 4.32
CA GLY A 659 -22.18 33.25 5.49
C GLY A 659 -20.86 33.92 5.14
N LYS A 660 -20.25 34.63 6.10
CA LYS A 660 -18.85 35.02 5.96
C LYS A 660 -17.96 33.88 6.45
N ASP A 661 -17.43 33.11 5.51
CA ASP A 661 -16.81 31.84 5.84
C ASP A 661 -15.28 31.89 5.78
N THR A 662 -14.65 31.03 6.58
CA THR A 662 -13.21 30.78 6.52
C THR A 662 -12.96 29.29 6.33
N LEU A 663 -12.40 28.92 5.18
CA LEU A 663 -12.10 27.54 4.81
C LEU A 663 -10.59 27.31 4.74
N TYR A 664 -10.13 26.19 5.32
CA TYR A 664 -8.75 25.71 5.20
C TYR A 664 -8.76 24.29 4.62
N GLY A 665 -8.35 24.14 3.35
CA GLY A 665 -8.31 22.85 2.64
C GLY A 665 -7.24 21.89 3.16
N ASN A 666 -6.12 22.41 3.66
CA ASN A 666 -4.97 21.65 4.16
C ASN A 666 -4.21 20.91 3.06
N LYS A 667 -4.51 19.62 2.79
CA LYS A 667 -3.83 18.85 1.75
C LYS A 667 -4.84 18.13 0.89
N GLY A 668 -4.48 17.85 -0.34
CA GLY A 668 -5.32 17.15 -1.30
C GLY A 668 -5.84 18.13 -2.34
N ASN A 669 -6.47 17.58 -3.39
CA ASN A 669 -7.00 18.42 -4.47
C ASN A 669 -8.45 18.78 -4.13
N ASP A 670 -8.64 19.92 -3.50
CA ASP A 670 -9.91 20.33 -2.92
C ASP A 670 -10.82 21.02 -3.93
N ARG A 671 -12.10 21.07 -3.59
CA ARG A 671 -13.16 21.79 -4.32
C ARG A 671 -13.89 22.67 -3.32
N LEU A 672 -13.48 23.93 -3.25
CA LEU A 672 -13.89 24.89 -2.22
C LEU A 672 -14.80 25.95 -2.82
N PHE A 673 -16.05 26.00 -2.35
CA PHE A 673 -17.06 26.96 -2.81
C PHE A 673 -17.53 27.80 -1.62
N GLY A 674 -17.18 29.09 -1.60
CA GLY A 674 -17.65 30.07 -0.62
C GLY A 674 -19.15 30.34 -0.76
N GLN A 675 -19.64 30.37 -2.00
CA GLN A 675 -21.02 30.66 -2.39
C GLN A 675 -21.41 32.13 -2.19
N GLY A 676 -21.83 32.57 -1.02
CA GLY A 676 -22.26 33.95 -0.79
C GLY A 676 -21.67 34.50 0.49
N GLY A 677 -21.31 35.78 0.54
CA GLY A 677 -20.67 36.38 1.71
C GLY A 677 -19.29 36.93 1.36
N ASP A 678 -18.57 37.52 2.33
CA ASP A 678 -17.19 38.00 2.10
C ASP A 678 -16.20 36.96 2.65
N ASP A 679 -15.85 35.96 1.84
CA ASP A 679 -15.19 34.74 2.28
C ASP A 679 -13.66 34.82 2.33
N ARG A 680 -13.07 33.90 3.08
CA ARG A 680 -11.62 33.69 3.12
C ARG A 680 -11.30 32.21 2.92
N ILE A 681 -10.77 31.87 1.76
CA ILE A 681 -10.53 30.48 1.36
C ILE A 681 -9.03 30.25 1.18
N TYR A 682 -8.51 29.24 1.89
CA TYR A 682 -7.15 28.73 1.74
C TYR A 682 -7.24 27.31 1.15
N GLY A 683 -6.69 27.12 -0.04
CA GLY A 683 -6.58 25.83 -0.74
C GLY A 683 -5.69 24.88 0.04
N GLY A 684 -4.39 25.17 0.09
CA GLY A 684 -3.43 24.36 0.83
C GLY A 684 -2.44 23.69 -0.11
N ASP A 685 -2.02 22.47 0.21
CA ASP A 685 -1.16 21.66 -0.65
C ASP A 685 -2.03 20.79 -1.58
N GLY A 686 -1.98 21.03 -2.90
CA GLY A 686 -2.69 20.23 -3.90
C GLY A 686 -3.16 21.07 -5.08
N ASP A 687 -3.74 20.43 -6.09
CA ASP A 687 -4.33 21.16 -7.22
C ASP A 687 -5.81 21.49 -6.90
N ASP A 688 -6.06 22.68 -6.36
CA ASP A 688 -7.36 23.06 -5.82
C ASP A 688 -8.27 23.76 -6.84
N LEU A 689 -9.58 23.62 -6.65
CA LEU A 689 -10.58 24.43 -7.33
C LEU A 689 -11.25 25.33 -6.32
N ILE A 690 -11.07 26.64 -6.47
CA ILE A 690 -11.49 27.65 -5.51
C ILE A 690 -12.48 28.60 -6.18
N SER A 691 -13.69 28.69 -5.63
CA SER A 691 -14.72 29.65 -6.02
C SER A 691 -15.15 30.45 -4.80
N GLY A 692 -14.89 31.75 -4.79
CA GLY A 692 -15.41 32.65 -3.75
C GLY A 692 -16.94 32.75 -3.81
N GLY A 693 -17.48 32.91 -5.03
CA GLY A 693 -18.91 33.09 -5.22
C GLY A 693 -19.27 34.58 -5.18
N ALA A 694 -20.44 34.94 -4.68
CA ALA A 694 -20.91 36.31 -4.58
C ALA A 694 -20.41 36.98 -3.30
N GLY A 695 -19.58 38.02 -3.43
CA GLY A 695 -18.89 38.54 -2.27
C GLY A 695 -17.81 39.56 -2.58
N ASN A 696 -16.96 39.83 -1.61
CA ASN A 696 -15.62 40.32 -1.88
C ASN A 696 -14.65 39.38 -1.17
N ASP A 697 -14.12 38.43 -1.92
CA ASP A 697 -13.48 37.26 -1.34
C ASP A 697 -11.96 37.38 -1.32
N LEU A 698 -11.35 36.67 -0.37
CA LEU A 698 -9.90 36.57 -0.21
C LEU A 698 -9.48 35.12 -0.44
N LEU A 699 -8.89 34.84 -1.60
CA LEU A 699 -8.56 33.50 -2.06
C LEU A 699 -7.05 33.27 -2.05
N TYR A 700 -6.62 32.19 -1.42
CA TYR A 700 -5.22 31.75 -1.32
C TYR A 700 -5.15 30.31 -1.85
N GLY A 701 -4.46 30.09 -2.96
CA GLY A 701 -4.23 28.76 -3.53
C GLY A 701 -3.22 27.97 -2.69
N GLU A 702 -2.09 28.61 -2.40
CA GLU A 702 -0.95 28.06 -1.66
C GLU A 702 -0.05 27.18 -2.56
N SER A 703 0.09 25.88 -2.31
CA SER A 703 1.03 25.04 -3.06
C SER A 703 0.28 24.17 -4.07
N GLY A 704 0.55 24.31 -5.37
CA GLY A 704 -0.07 23.47 -6.39
C GLY A 704 -0.36 24.20 -7.70
N ALA A 705 -1.10 23.56 -8.59
CA ALA A 705 -1.66 24.19 -9.78
C ALA A 705 -3.16 24.47 -9.59
N ASP A 706 -3.47 25.64 -9.04
CA ASP A 706 -4.83 25.95 -8.59
C ASP A 706 -5.72 26.53 -9.68
N THR A 707 -7.03 26.34 -9.56
CA THR A 707 -8.04 26.90 -10.46
C THR A 707 -9.00 27.80 -9.69
N TYR A 708 -8.92 29.10 -9.95
CA TYR A 708 -9.82 30.11 -9.41
C TYR A 708 -10.99 30.34 -10.36
N VAL A 709 -12.22 30.18 -9.86
CA VAL A 709 -13.43 30.28 -10.67
C VAL A 709 -14.17 31.58 -10.38
N PHE A 710 -14.51 32.33 -11.44
CA PHE A 710 -15.31 33.55 -11.35
C PHE A 710 -16.45 33.58 -12.36
N GLY A 711 -17.54 34.24 -11.99
CA GLY A 711 -18.71 34.45 -12.84
C GLY A 711 -19.30 35.85 -12.69
N ARG A 712 -20.43 36.08 -13.38
CA ARG A 712 -21.20 37.33 -13.19
C ARG A 712 -21.75 37.40 -11.78
N GLY A 713 -21.57 38.54 -11.12
CA GLY A 713 -22.11 38.77 -9.78
C GLY A 713 -21.21 38.34 -8.64
N TYR A 714 -19.98 37.89 -8.94
CA TYR A 714 -19.04 37.41 -7.92
C TYR A 714 -18.46 38.54 -7.05
N GLY A 715 -18.43 39.77 -7.57
CA GLY A 715 -18.06 40.96 -6.80
C GLY A 715 -16.61 41.38 -7.00
N ASN A 716 -15.90 41.78 -5.93
CA ASN A 716 -14.52 42.29 -6.02
C ASN A 716 -13.55 41.42 -5.21
N ASP A 717 -12.99 40.41 -5.87
CA ASP A 717 -12.18 39.40 -5.19
C ASP A 717 -10.69 39.71 -5.27
N THR A 718 -9.95 39.18 -4.31
CA THR A 718 -8.49 39.27 -4.23
C THR A 718 -7.89 37.88 -4.16
N ILE A 719 -7.14 37.51 -5.19
CA ILE A 719 -6.27 36.32 -5.17
C ILE A 719 -4.90 36.73 -4.63
N SER A 720 -4.39 35.97 -3.67
CA SER A 720 -3.03 36.10 -3.13
C SER A 720 -2.32 34.77 -3.23
N ASP A 721 -1.47 34.63 -4.25
CA ASP A 721 -0.77 33.39 -4.56
C ASP A 721 0.75 33.58 -4.71
N TYR A 722 1.50 32.49 -4.58
CA TYR A 722 2.96 32.45 -4.71
C TYR A 722 3.38 31.73 -5.98
N ALA A 723 4.25 32.36 -6.77
CA ALA A 723 4.74 31.73 -8.00
C ALA A 723 5.71 30.57 -7.71
N GLU A 724 5.26 29.34 -7.91
CA GLU A 724 6.09 28.13 -7.79
C GLU A 724 6.94 27.85 -9.04
N ASN A 725 8.15 28.43 -9.12
CA ASN A 725 9.24 28.09 -10.08
C ASN A 725 8.87 27.77 -11.56
N GLY A 726 7.67 28.14 -12.04
CA GLY A 726 7.18 28.02 -13.42
C GLY A 726 6.77 26.62 -13.90
N VAL A 727 6.72 25.59 -13.03
CA VAL A 727 6.37 24.21 -13.43
C VAL A 727 4.88 23.91 -13.24
N GLN A 728 4.27 24.45 -12.19
CA GLN A 728 2.83 24.43 -11.94
C GLN A 728 2.27 25.83 -12.23
N ARG A 729 1.11 25.89 -12.89
CA ARG A 729 0.50 27.15 -13.33
C ARG A 729 -0.94 27.19 -12.88
N ASP A 730 -1.25 28.25 -12.15
CA ASP A 730 -2.62 28.52 -11.73
C ASP A 730 -3.44 29.02 -12.91
N THR A 731 -4.73 28.73 -12.84
CA THR A 731 -5.70 29.03 -13.88
C THR A 731 -6.80 29.90 -13.31
N VAL A 732 -7.04 31.05 -13.94
CA VAL A 732 -8.27 31.82 -13.72
C VAL A 732 -9.30 31.40 -14.75
N ARG A 733 -10.43 30.87 -14.27
CA ARG A 733 -11.53 30.37 -15.10
C ARG A 733 -12.75 31.27 -14.97
N LEU A 734 -13.22 31.77 -16.12
CA LEU A 734 -14.33 32.70 -16.20
C LEU A 734 -15.57 32.00 -16.79
N LEU A 735 -16.59 31.78 -15.97
CA LEU A 735 -17.82 31.09 -16.35
C LEU A 735 -18.86 32.06 -16.93
N GLY A 736 -19.44 31.70 -18.07
CA GLY A 736 -20.52 32.49 -18.70
C GLY A 736 -20.09 33.88 -19.18
N LEU A 737 -18.78 34.10 -19.37
CA LEU A 737 -18.18 35.34 -19.86
C LEU A 737 -17.50 35.13 -21.21
N THR A 738 -17.57 36.14 -22.06
CA THR A 738 -16.88 36.17 -23.36
C THR A 738 -15.66 37.11 -23.29
N PRO A 739 -14.70 37.02 -24.23
CA PRO A 739 -13.60 37.99 -24.30
C PRO A 739 -14.03 39.46 -24.34
N ALA A 740 -15.24 39.76 -24.85
CA ALA A 740 -15.79 41.11 -24.88
C ALA A 740 -16.25 41.62 -23.49
N ASP A 741 -16.52 40.72 -22.56
CA ASP A 741 -16.89 41.04 -21.17
C ASP A 741 -15.65 41.32 -20.31
N ILE A 742 -14.45 41.06 -20.81
CA ILE A 742 -13.20 41.06 -20.03
C ILE A 742 -12.36 42.29 -20.37
N ARG A 743 -11.88 42.97 -19.32
CA ARG A 743 -10.88 44.03 -19.42
C ARG A 743 -9.74 43.77 -18.46
N VAL A 744 -8.54 43.61 -18.99
CA VAL A 744 -7.31 43.49 -18.19
C VAL A 744 -6.66 44.87 -18.08
N THR A 745 -6.36 45.29 -16.86
CA THR A 745 -5.63 46.53 -16.57
C THR A 745 -4.43 46.21 -15.69
N ALA A 746 -3.28 46.77 -16.04
CA ALA A 746 -2.01 46.64 -15.30
C ALA A 746 -1.74 47.85 -14.41
#